data_AF-A0AAN6FCJ0-F1
#
_entry.id   AF-A0AAN6FCJ0-F1
#
_cell.length_a   1.000
_cell.length_b   1.000
_cell.length_c   1.000
_cell.angle_alpha   90.00
_cell.angle_beta   90.00
_cell.angle_gamma   90.00
#
_symmetry.space_group_name_H-M   'P 1'
#
loop_
_entity.id
_entity.type
_entity.pdbx_description
1 polymer ?
#
loop_
_entity_poly.entity_id
_entity_poly.type
_entity_poly.pdbx_seq_one_letter_code
_entity_poly.pdbx_strand_id
1 'polypeptide(L)'
;MRVSKWQATEACRQRSPKKWAILLLSCALGAATINLLSYYSLPSLLMSISDCMTILFNGGSGTLPIPSPWDDAGHDRNASYWLEEFHGTLATMQSVFWNGSYWPTTIQWIGAVMDTLLAAADRSFIDALECSRNASDSVTAALQASEIKKYFHEIEAYYGNEDVIQIFDAAYDDAQWVVLEWLEAIKFINQYDDYVQSSLGQADVARFAHRAHIFYNIVQDQFDTSLCGGGITWNPALATYKNAITNELFLASSIAMYLFYPGDPLSDPYPSPAYANATNTTLPDLPALAAHDPLLLRNAIEEYQWFKTHNFTNAQGQIVDGFHISHNQTTCNERNEMVYTYNQGVLLSGLRGLWDATGKKSYLDDGHAFISTTINATGWNDRSSVAHHWAGLGRNGIMEDYCDAPANCSQDNLIFKGIYFHHLHLFCELLPTRTPLVAGLTELASAELATSHSRKCASYLPWIEHNAHAALATRDDSGIIGGWWGASYANKTQEAWPTWAPQKPHGSTDLRNEPWVLGQPPWTCQGRDGCHGSGRGGEGLGSNGKRIAGLFAHRRAARQRDVNDHGLGRTVETQASGLGVVKAASDFASRDGRHYPGLILAQRIEYEERTVAAKSLSTQDLKEAYFAIYDNTFLDVVGSNPTAEAVLSRRYKFAHEAPVYVPEQDAVYFTSNVLRDKDKHNPHIEITKASRRADGTWTCEKVDTDVSMGNGAINYCHQILFCAQGTKMHPGGIVVMDTKPPYKTKTLVDGYHGRLFNSVNDIVTHTDGSIWFTDPTYGFEQDFREKPKLPNQVYRFDPETGDIRVVADGFGMPNGLCFSPDEQTMYITDTDAVHPLASEIFDPTRRKVNPNENASYAFDVIKRHGSHFLTNRRVFAMADTWIPDGIKCDLQGNVYSGCGDGVNVWNAGGRLIGKIMIPSGSANFCFMRPGEILILSEEKVWVAKISDGVQGALLHNLGIEVKPKM
;
A
#
# COMPACT_ATOMS: atom_id res chain seq x y z
N MET A 1 -68.31 -4.00 13.87
CA MET A 1 -68.56 -3.91 15.33
C MET A 1 -67.71 -2.80 15.90
N ARG A 2 -68.31 -2.04 16.83
CA ARG A 2 -67.87 -0.80 17.51
C ARG A 2 -66.44 -0.30 17.31
N VAL A 3 -66.35 0.85 16.63
CA VAL A 3 -65.21 1.78 16.66
C VAL A 3 -65.11 2.38 18.07
N SER A 4 -63.97 2.18 18.73
CA SER A 4 -63.58 2.96 19.90
C SER A 4 -62.28 3.70 19.58
N LYS A 5 -62.36 5.03 19.61
CA LYS A 5 -61.23 5.96 19.51
C LYS A 5 -60.50 6.01 20.86
N TRP A 6 -59.17 5.93 20.86
CA TRP A 6 -58.21 6.54 21.82
C TRP A 6 -56.81 6.37 21.18
N GLN A 7 -56.16 7.41 20.63
CA GLN A 7 -55.25 8.39 21.27
C GLN A 7 -54.13 7.78 22.13
N ALA A 8 -52.99 7.48 21.48
CA ALA A 8 -51.63 7.71 21.98
C ALA A 8 -50.61 7.27 20.91
N THR A 9 -49.94 8.23 20.24
CA THR A 9 -48.56 8.17 19.70
C THR A 9 -48.29 9.49 18.95
N GLU A 10 -47.98 10.55 19.70
CA GLU A 10 -47.60 11.86 19.15
C GLU A 10 -46.13 12.21 19.47
N ALA A 11 -45.25 11.21 19.53
CA ALA A 11 -43.84 11.40 19.91
C ALA A 11 -42.82 11.22 18.77
N CYS A 12 -43.18 10.70 17.59
CA CYS A 12 -42.23 10.51 16.46
C CYS A 12 -42.50 11.39 15.23
N ARG A 13 -43.27 12.47 15.35
CA ARG A 13 -43.47 13.44 14.25
C ARG A 13 -43.38 14.89 14.74
N GLN A 14 -42.19 15.38 15.03
CA GLN A 14 -41.95 16.83 14.97
C GLN A 14 -40.51 17.15 14.56
N ARG A 15 -40.36 17.66 13.33
CA ARG A 15 -39.71 18.96 13.03
C ARG A 15 -39.96 19.32 11.57
N SER A 16 -40.94 20.19 11.34
CA SER A 16 -41.14 20.89 10.06
C SER A 16 -40.22 22.12 9.99
N PRO A 17 -39.72 22.53 8.80
CA PRO A 17 -39.08 23.82 8.63
C PRO A 17 -40.11 24.86 8.16
N LYS A 18 -40.45 25.84 8.99
CA LYS A 18 -41.06 27.10 8.53
C LYS A 18 -40.52 28.30 9.31
N LYS A 19 -40.07 29.27 8.51
CA LYS A 19 -39.73 30.69 8.80
C LYS A 19 -38.27 30.98 9.15
N TRP A 20 -37.47 31.21 8.11
CA TRP A 20 -36.94 32.56 7.84
C TRP A 20 -37.02 32.81 6.32
N ALA A 21 -38.10 33.46 5.90
CA ALA A 21 -38.09 34.29 4.71
C ALA A 21 -37.57 35.66 5.14
N ILE A 22 -36.49 36.10 4.51
CA ILE A 22 -36.02 37.47 4.20
C ILE A 22 -34.49 37.36 4.06
N LEU A 23 -34.05 37.02 2.85
CA LEU A 23 -32.79 37.43 2.20
C LEU A 23 -32.57 36.61 0.92
N LEU A 24 -33.58 36.59 0.05
CA LEU A 24 -33.41 36.29 -1.38
C LEU A 24 -34.23 37.33 -2.14
N LEU A 25 -33.58 38.44 -2.44
CA LEU A 25 -34.09 39.49 -3.33
C LEU A 25 -32.92 40.06 -4.15
N SER A 26 -32.28 39.17 -4.92
CA SER A 26 -31.34 39.40 -6.04
C SER A 26 -30.60 38.05 -6.24
N CYS A 27 -30.73 37.26 -7.30
CA CYS A 27 -30.96 37.53 -8.70
C CYS A 27 -31.64 36.31 -9.31
N ALA A 28 -32.83 36.51 -9.90
CA ALA A 28 -33.36 35.63 -10.93
C ALA A 28 -33.39 36.46 -12.20
N LEU A 29 -32.64 36.03 -13.22
CA LEU A 29 -32.91 36.24 -14.65
C LEU A 29 -31.72 35.68 -15.45
N GLY A 30 -31.97 34.65 -16.27
CA GLY A 30 -31.04 34.28 -17.34
C GLY A 30 -30.78 32.80 -17.62
N ALA A 31 -31.77 31.91 -17.45
CA ALA A 31 -31.69 30.58 -18.06
C ALA A 31 -32.87 30.38 -19.01
N ALA A 32 -32.65 30.72 -20.29
CA ALA A 32 -33.39 30.18 -21.43
C ALA A 32 -32.73 30.61 -22.74
N THR A 33 -31.79 29.80 -23.26
CA THR A 33 -31.65 29.54 -24.70
C THR A 33 -30.61 28.45 -24.98
N ILE A 34 -31.05 27.45 -25.75
CA ILE A 34 -30.29 26.56 -26.66
C ILE A 34 -29.86 25.19 -26.10
N ASN A 35 -30.77 24.23 -26.29
CA ASN A 35 -30.45 22.89 -26.79
C ASN A 35 -30.01 23.02 -28.27
N LEU A 36 -28.80 22.57 -28.62
CA LEU A 36 -28.46 21.85 -29.86
C LEU A 36 -26.93 21.71 -30.04
N LEU A 37 -26.51 20.48 -30.35
CA LEU A 37 -25.26 20.03 -30.99
C LEU A 37 -24.26 19.26 -30.10
N SER A 38 -24.35 17.95 -30.27
CA SER A 38 -23.28 16.96 -30.18
C SER A 38 -22.19 17.20 -31.25
N TYR A 39 -20.91 17.08 -30.86
CA TYR A 39 -19.74 16.53 -31.57
C TYR A 39 -18.41 17.30 -31.28
N TYR A 40 -17.37 16.52 -30.96
CA TYR A 40 -15.91 16.80 -30.96
C TYR A 40 -15.21 17.45 -29.75
N SER A 41 -14.46 16.58 -29.03
CA SER A 41 -13.04 16.62 -28.64
C SER A 41 -12.37 17.79 -27.87
N LEU A 42 -11.64 17.36 -26.83
CA LEU A 42 -10.45 17.89 -26.13
C LEU A 42 -10.63 18.86 -24.92
N PRO A 43 -9.89 18.62 -23.81
CA PRO A 43 -10.09 19.27 -22.52
C PRO A 43 -9.08 20.40 -22.28
N SER A 44 -9.49 21.48 -21.63
CA SER A 44 -8.65 22.30 -20.74
C SER A 44 -9.45 23.48 -20.16
N LEU A 45 -9.10 23.83 -18.92
CA LEU A 45 -9.51 25.01 -18.15
C LEU A 45 -10.90 24.98 -17.50
N LEU A 46 -10.92 24.69 -16.19
CA LEU A 46 -11.52 25.56 -15.15
C LEU A 46 -11.08 25.06 -13.76
N MET A 47 -9.97 25.62 -13.26
CA MET A 47 -9.69 25.72 -11.82
C MET A 47 -10.47 26.91 -11.24
N SER A 48 -10.81 26.78 -9.95
CA SER A 48 -11.25 27.83 -9.01
C SER A 48 -12.78 28.04 -8.89
N ILE A 49 -13.35 27.51 -7.81
CA ILE A 49 -13.82 28.25 -6.62
C ILE A 49 -14.48 27.21 -5.69
N SER A 50 -13.74 26.63 -4.74
CA SER A 50 -14.34 25.99 -3.56
C SER A 50 -13.44 25.96 -2.31
N ASP A 51 -12.25 26.59 -2.33
CA ASP A 51 -11.31 26.58 -1.19
C ASP A 51 -11.32 27.87 -0.37
N CYS A 52 -12.44 28.60 -0.36
CA CYS A 52 -12.53 29.84 0.40
C CYS A 52 -13.86 29.94 1.14
N MET A 53 -14.08 29.09 2.15
CA MET A 53 -15.13 29.27 3.19
C MET A 53 -15.05 28.26 4.36
N THR A 54 -13.86 27.99 4.91
CA THR A 54 -13.76 27.32 6.23
C THR A 54 -12.61 27.84 7.09
N ILE A 55 -12.39 29.15 7.08
CA ILE A 55 -11.68 29.85 8.15
C ILE A 55 -12.64 30.95 8.60
N LEU A 56 -13.38 30.69 9.69
CA LEU A 56 -13.86 31.65 10.68
C LEU A 56 -14.90 30.96 11.59
N PHE A 57 -14.58 30.96 12.90
CA PHE A 57 -15.44 30.63 14.06
C PHE A 57 -15.56 29.14 14.51
N ASN A 58 -14.58 28.66 15.26
CA ASN A 58 -14.76 28.47 16.71
C ASN A 58 -13.41 28.22 17.41
N GLY A 59 -13.09 29.07 18.38
CA GLY A 59 -11.85 29.05 19.14
C GLY A 59 -11.86 28.03 20.28
N GLY A 60 -10.80 27.25 20.35
CA GLY A 60 -10.35 26.52 21.53
C GLY A 60 -8.82 26.53 21.51
N SER A 61 -8.20 27.10 22.54
CA SER A 61 -6.76 27.32 22.63
C SER A 61 -5.99 26.00 22.75
N GLY A 62 -5.46 25.53 21.63
CA GLY A 62 -4.35 24.59 21.54
C GLY A 62 -3.58 24.94 20.28
N THR A 63 -2.39 25.49 20.41
CA THR A 63 -1.52 25.85 19.28
C THR A 63 -1.09 24.58 18.55
N LEU A 64 -1.81 24.21 17.49
CA LEU A 64 -1.28 23.33 16.46
C LEU A 64 -0.22 24.12 15.67
N PRO A 65 0.98 23.58 15.44
CA PRO A 65 2.02 24.27 14.67
C PRO A 65 1.55 24.43 13.22
N ILE A 66 1.67 25.66 12.69
CA ILE A 66 1.40 25.98 11.29
C ILE A 66 2.35 25.16 10.42
N PRO A 67 1.86 24.33 9.48
CA PRO A 67 2.72 23.64 8.50
C PRO A 67 3.47 24.68 7.67
N SER A 68 4.75 24.45 7.40
CA SER A 68 5.50 25.34 6.52
C SER A 68 4.95 25.25 5.08
N PRO A 69 4.98 26.32 4.26
CA PRO A 69 4.45 26.28 2.89
C PRO A 69 5.12 25.27 1.94
N TRP A 70 6.21 24.61 2.36
CA TRP A 70 6.89 23.53 1.64
C TRP A 70 6.77 22.15 2.32
N ASP A 71 6.12 22.03 3.48
CA ASP A 71 5.96 20.76 4.21
C ASP A 71 4.85 19.85 3.63
N ASP A 72 4.24 20.24 2.51
CA ASP A 72 3.19 19.45 1.88
C ASP A 72 3.81 18.42 0.93
N ALA A 73 3.83 17.16 1.36
CA ALA A 73 4.35 16.01 0.61
C ALA A 73 3.50 15.64 -0.63
N GLY A 74 2.89 16.61 -1.32
CA GLY A 74 1.92 16.37 -2.38
C GLY A 74 0.59 15.80 -1.89
N HIS A 75 -0.46 15.91 -2.70
CA HIS A 75 -1.80 15.42 -2.34
C HIS A 75 -1.97 13.90 -2.51
N ASP A 76 -1.08 13.23 -3.25
CA ASP A 76 -1.21 11.82 -3.65
C ASP A 76 -0.24 10.91 -2.89
N ARG A 77 -0.66 10.43 -1.71
CA ARG A 77 0.14 9.51 -0.86
C ARG A 77 -0.17 8.03 -1.10
N ASN A 78 -0.78 7.71 -2.24
CA ASN A 78 -1.28 6.37 -2.52
C ASN A 78 -0.16 5.47 -3.09
N ALA A 79 0.00 4.26 -2.55
CA ALA A 79 0.95 3.26 -3.06
C ALA A 79 0.74 2.96 -4.56
N SER A 80 -0.50 3.00 -5.06
CA SER A 80 -0.75 2.79 -6.50
C SER A 80 -0.26 3.95 -7.36
N TYR A 81 -0.34 5.19 -6.86
CA TYR A 81 0.20 6.37 -7.54
C TYR A 81 1.72 6.25 -7.65
N TRP A 82 2.40 5.95 -6.54
CA TRP A 82 3.85 5.80 -6.53
C TRP A 82 4.33 4.63 -7.40
N LEU A 83 3.59 3.52 -7.45
CA LEU A 83 3.90 2.39 -8.34
C LEU A 83 3.76 2.78 -9.82
N GLU A 84 2.73 3.56 -10.18
CA GLU A 84 2.55 4.07 -11.54
C GLU A 84 3.67 5.05 -11.93
N GLU A 85 4.03 5.97 -11.04
CA GLU A 85 5.13 6.92 -11.26
C GLU A 85 6.49 6.23 -11.34
N PHE A 86 6.72 5.20 -10.52
CA PHE A 86 7.91 4.36 -10.59
C PHE A 86 8.00 3.67 -11.96
N HIS A 87 6.92 3.01 -12.39
CA HIS A 87 6.87 2.35 -13.69
C HIS A 87 7.09 3.35 -14.84
N GLY A 88 6.43 4.51 -14.82
CA GLY A 88 6.61 5.55 -15.84
C GLY A 88 8.03 6.12 -15.88
N THR A 89 8.65 6.30 -14.71
CA THR A 89 10.04 6.80 -14.60
C THR A 89 11.03 5.78 -15.16
N LEU A 90 10.87 4.50 -14.82
CA LEU A 90 11.71 3.43 -15.35
C LEU A 90 11.51 3.26 -16.87
N ALA A 91 10.27 3.23 -17.34
CA ALA A 91 9.95 3.10 -18.75
C ALA A 91 10.53 4.26 -19.59
N THR A 92 10.56 5.48 -19.04
CA THR A 92 11.21 6.63 -19.67
C THR A 92 12.72 6.44 -19.74
N MET A 93 13.36 5.99 -18.64
CA MET A 93 14.80 5.69 -18.63
C MET A 93 15.17 4.71 -19.75
N GLN A 94 14.35 3.66 -19.89
CA GLN A 94 14.57 2.60 -20.86
C GLN A 94 14.26 3.01 -22.30
N SER A 95 13.12 3.63 -22.55
CA SER A 95 12.73 4.01 -23.91
C SER A 95 13.59 5.12 -24.52
N VAL A 96 14.18 5.99 -23.69
CA VAL A 96 14.94 7.17 -24.15
C VAL A 96 16.43 6.89 -24.22
N PHE A 97 17.00 6.20 -23.23
CA PHE A 97 18.45 6.13 -23.06
C PHE A 97 19.08 4.75 -23.32
N TRP A 98 18.29 3.67 -23.32
CA TRP A 98 18.80 2.34 -23.63
C TRP A 98 18.94 2.14 -25.14
N ASN A 99 20.10 1.66 -25.60
CA ASN A 99 20.34 1.40 -27.03
C ASN A 99 20.14 -0.07 -27.45
N GLY A 100 19.73 -0.95 -26.53
CA GLY A 100 19.63 -2.39 -26.73
C GLY A 100 20.81 -3.20 -26.20
N SER A 101 21.86 -2.57 -25.66
CA SER A 101 23.07 -3.26 -25.20
C SER A 101 23.78 -2.57 -24.03
N TYR A 102 23.82 -1.24 -24.01
CA TYR A 102 24.43 -0.46 -22.93
C TYR A 102 23.86 0.96 -22.86
N TRP A 103 24.26 1.72 -21.84
CA TRP A 103 23.86 3.10 -21.58
C TRP A 103 24.83 4.10 -22.24
N PRO A 104 24.58 4.61 -23.47
CA PRO A 104 25.66 5.15 -24.31
C PRO A 104 26.26 6.47 -23.87
N THR A 105 25.54 7.22 -23.02
CA THR A 105 25.94 8.54 -22.56
C THR A 105 26.54 8.52 -21.16
N THR A 106 26.47 7.38 -20.46
CA THR A 106 27.06 7.19 -19.13
C THR A 106 28.58 7.13 -19.18
N ILE A 107 29.22 7.51 -18.08
CA ILE A 107 30.57 7.04 -17.77
C ILE A 107 30.49 5.65 -17.11
N GLN A 108 31.61 4.95 -17.08
CA GLN A 108 31.62 3.49 -16.98
C GLN A 108 31.03 2.97 -15.66
N TRP A 109 31.49 3.50 -14.52
CA TRP A 109 30.95 3.12 -13.20
C TRP A 109 29.48 3.51 -13.02
N ILE A 110 29.02 4.60 -13.66
CA ILE A 110 27.61 4.99 -13.64
C ILE A 110 26.78 3.90 -14.32
N GLY A 111 27.28 3.31 -15.40
CA GLY A 111 26.63 2.18 -16.08
C GLY A 111 26.33 1.02 -15.12
N ALA A 112 27.30 0.63 -14.28
CA ALA A 112 27.10 -0.39 -13.24
C ALA A 112 26.03 0.02 -12.20
N VAL A 113 25.98 1.29 -11.83
CA VAL A 113 24.92 1.83 -10.95
C VAL A 113 23.54 1.80 -11.63
N MET A 114 23.46 2.08 -12.93
CA MET A 114 22.19 1.99 -13.68
C MET A 114 21.66 0.56 -13.67
N ASP A 115 22.54 -0.41 -13.91
CA ASP A 115 22.18 -1.82 -13.91
C ASP A 115 21.81 -2.32 -12.50
N THR A 116 22.51 -1.83 -11.47
CA THR A 116 22.11 -2.02 -10.06
C THR A 116 20.70 -1.51 -9.80
N LEU A 117 20.36 -0.30 -10.27
CA LEU A 117 19.01 0.26 -10.13
C LEU A 117 17.97 -0.53 -10.92
N LEU A 118 18.34 -1.09 -12.07
CA LEU A 118 17.47 -1.93 -12.89
C LEU A 118 17.18 -3.28 -12.22
N ALA A 119 18.21 -3.98 -11.73
CA ALA A 119 18.08 -5.21 -10.95
C ALA A 119 17.24 -4.99 -9.67
N ALA A 120 17.48 -3.87 -8.97
CA ALA A 120 16.70 -3.50 -7.81
C ALA A 120 15.25 -3.13 -8.17
N ALA A 121 15.01 -2.55 -9.34
CA ALA A 121 13.66 -2.26 -9.85
C ALA A 121 12.88 -3.55 -10.14
N ASP A 122 13.54 -4.56 -10.70
CA ASP A 122 12.93 -5.88 -10.88
C ASP A 122 12.56 -6.54 -9.55
N ARG A 123 13.39 -6.39 -8.50
CA ARG A 123 13.01 -6.81 -7.14
C ARG A 123 11.76 -6.06 -6.63
N SER A 124 11.67 -4.75 -6.86
CA SER A 124 10.44 -4.00 -6.53
C SER A 124 9.22 -4.50 -7.31
N PHE A 125 9.39 -4.95 -8.57
CA PHE A 125 8.31 -5.59 -9.31
C PHE A 125 7.96 -6.99 -8.77
N ILE A 126 8.91 -7.74 -8.21
CA ILE A 126 8.60 -9.00 -7.49
C ILE A 126 7.77 -8.70 -6.26
N ASP A 127 8.19 -7.76 -5.42
CA ASP A 127 7.41 -7.33 -4.25
C ASP A 127 6.00 -6.86 -4.67
N ALA A 128 5.91 -6.16 -5.80
CA ALA A 128 4.64 -5.73 -6.37
C ALA A 128 3.83 -6.88 -7.00
N LEU A 129 4.47 -7.91 -7.56
CA LEU A 129 3.84 -9.14 -8.07
C LEU A 129 3.29 -9.98 -6.94
N GLU A 130 4.03 -10.15 -5.86
CA GLU A 130 3.56 -10.73 -4.59
C GLU A 130 2.33 -9.96 -4.10
N CYS A 131 2.36 -8.63 -4.26
CA CYS A 131 1.20 -7.80 -3.99
C CYS A 131 0.06 -7.97 -5.01
N SER A 132 0.32 -8.21 -6.29
CA SER A 132 -0.69 -8.31 -7.35
C SER A 132 -1.31 -9.70 -7.49
N ARG A 133 -0.60 -10.78 -7.14
CA ARG A 133 -1.08 -12.18 -7.12
C ARG A 133 -2.30 -12.34 -6.20
N ASN A 134 -2.43 -11.41 -5.26
CA ASN A 134 -3.45 -11.33 -4.24
C ASN A 134 -4.61 -10.37 -4.60
N ALA A 135 -4.53 -9.70 -5.76
CA ALA A 135 -5.59 -8.93 -6.40
C ALA A 135 -6.13 -9.71 -7.63
N SER A 136 -7.40 -9.53 -8.00
CA SER A 136 -8.01 -10.22 -9.16
C SER A 136 -7.55 -9.67 -10.53
N ASP A 137 -6.50 -8.85 -10.55
CA ASP A 137 -6.04 -8.12 -11.72
C ASP A 137 -4.90 -8.88 -12.42
N SER A 138 -5.28 -9.98 -13.08
CA SER A 138 -4.34 -10.84 -13.82
C SER A 138 -3.59 -10.11 -14.93
N VAL A 139 -4.12 -8.98 -15.40
CA VAL A 139 -3.47 -8.12 -16.40
C VAL A 139 -2.27 -7.41 -15.78
N THR A 140 -2.43 -6.78 -14.61
CA THR A 140 -1.34 -6.08 -13.92
C THR A 140 -0.21 -7.03 -13.52
N ALA A 141 -0.53 -8.22 -13.00
CA ALA A 141 0.48 -9.24 -12.70
C ALA A 141 1.20 -9.75 -13.96
N ALA A 142 0.48 -9.95 -15.08
CA ALA A 142 1.11 -10.33 -16.34
C ALA A 142 2.01 -9.24 -16.90
N LEU A 143 1.64 -7.96 -16.74
CA LEU A 143 2.45 -6.81 -17.12
C LEU A 143 3.73 -6.76 -16.28
N GLN A 144 3.63 -6.84 -14.95
CA GLN A 144 4.81 -6.85 -14.07
C GLN A 144 5.76 -8.02 -14.38
N ALA A 145 5.23 -9.23 -14.60
CA ALA A 145 6.04 -10.38 -14.99
C ALA A 145 6.67 -10.23 -16.40
N SER A 146 6.03 -9.47 -17.30
CA SER A 146 6.58 -9.12 -18.61
C SER A 146 7.70 -8.08 -18.49
N GLU A 147 7.53 -7.08 -17.63
CA GLU A 147 8.54 -6.07 -17.35
C GLU A 147 9.80 -6.71 -16.72
N ILE A 148 9.64 -7.60 -15.73
CA ILE A 148 10.77 -8.34 -15.14
C ILE A 148 11.58 -9.08 -16.21
N LYS A 149 10.91 -9.79 -17.12
CA LYS A 149 11.62 -10.51 -18.19
C LYS A 149 12.34 -9.57 -19.14
N LYS A 150 11.70 -8.46 -19.49
CA LYS A 150 12.27 -7.44 -20.38
C LYS A 150 13.51 -6.83 -19.77
N TYR A 151 13.43 -6.33 -18.53
CA TYR A 151 14.52 -5.65 -17.85
C TYR A 151 15.63 -6.61 -17.45
N PHE A 152 15.32 -7.84 -17.07
CA PHE A 152 16.35 -8.86 -16.87
C PHE A 152 17.14 -9.17 -18.15
N HIS A 153 16.50 -9.21 -19.32
CA HIS A 153 17.24 -9.37 -20.57
C HIS A 153 18.12 -8.16 -20.92
N GLU A 154 17.80 -6.97 -20.42
CA GLU A 154 18.66 -5.79 -20.56
C GLU A 154 19.88 -5.88 -19.65
N ILE A 155 19.72 -6.35 -18.40
CA ILE A 155 20.81 -6.71 -17.48
C ILE A 155 21.73 -7.75 -18.14
N GLU A 156 21.14 -8.80 -18.72
CA GLU A 156 21.86 -9.85 -19.44
C GLU A 156 22.67 -9.30 -20.62
N ALA A 157 22.07 -8.38 -21.40
CA ALA A 157 22.71 -7.73 -22.52
C ALA A 157 23.84 -6.77 -22.06
N TYR A 158 23.64 -6.07 -20.94
CA TYR A 158 24.63 -5.17 -20.36
C TYR A 158 25.90 -5.92 -19.96
N TYR A 159 25.78 -7.10 -19.33
CA TYR A 159 26.93 -7.92 -18.95
C TYR A 159 27.96 -8.12 -20.09
N GLY A 160 27.47 -8.31 -21.33
CA GLY A 160 28.34 -8.51 -22.50
C GLY A 160 28.97 -7.23 -23.07
N ASN A 161 28.42 -6.05 -22.73
CA ASN A 161 28.77 -4.76 -23.31
C ASN A 161 29.31 -3.75 -22.28
N GLU A 162 29.32 -4.11 -21.00
CA GLU A 162 29.96 -3.36 -19.93
C GLU A 162 31.46 -3.17 -20.25
N ASP A 163 31.95 -1.93 -20.14
CA ASP A 163 33.36 -1.59 -20.42
C ASP A 163 34.26 -1.95 -19.22
N VAL A 164 34.31 -3.24 -18.94
CA VAL A 164 35.05 -3.80 -17.82
C VAL A 164 36.56 -3.56 -17.93
N ILE A 165 37.10 -3.35 -19.13
CA ILE A 165 38.54 -3.07 -19.31
C ILE A 165 38.86 -1.69 -18.75
N GLN A 166 38.02 -0.69 -19.03
CA GLN A 166 38.24 0.65 -18.53
C GLN A 166 38.03 0.74 -17.01
N ILE A 167 37.04 0.02 -16.45
CA ILE A 167 36.74 0.07 -15.00
C ILE A 167 37.82 -0.64 -14.19
N PHE A 168 38.33 -1.78 -14.67
CA PHE A 168 39.19 -2.66 -13.88
C PHE A 168 40.51 -2.00 -13.42
N ASP A 169 41.11 -1.14 -14.24
CA ASP A 169 42.33 -0.40 -13.91
C ASP A 169 42.05 1.05 -13.42
N ALA A 170 40.79 1.38 -13.12
CA ALA A 170 40.39 2.72 -12.70
C ALA A 170 40.59 2.94 -11.18
N ALA A 171 39.72 3.74 -10.55
CA ALA A 171 39.78 3.94 -9.11
C ALA A 171 39.08 2.79 -8.35
N TYR A 172 39.41 2.60 -7.08
CA TYR A 172 38.89 1.47 -6.31
C TYR A 172 37.40 1.61 -5.96
N ASP A 173 36.85 2.81 -5.97
CA ASP A 173 35.39 3.02 -5.95
C ASP A 173 34.73 2.50 -7.23
N ASP A 174 35.27 2.82 -8.41
CA ASP A 174 34.73 2.37 -9.70
C ASP A 174 34.56 0.85 -9.76
N ALA A 175 35.58 0.11 -9.29
CA ALA A 175 35.57 -1.34 -9.25
C ALA A 175 34.47 -1.92 -8.34
N GLN A 176 34.17 -1.24 -7.24
CA GLN A 176 33.24 -1.76 -6.23
C GLN A 176 31.79 -1.54 -6.60
N TRP A 177 31.49 -0.57 -7.47
CA TRP A 177 30.17 -0.47 -8.07
C TRP A 177 29.81 -1.71 -8.88
N VAL A 178 30.76 -2.27 -9.62
CA VAL A 178 30.61 -3.53 -10.38
C VAL A 178 30.35 -4.71 -9.43
N VAL A 179 31.01 -4.74 -8.26
CA VAL A 179 30.75 -5.78 -7.26
C VAL A 179 29.30 -5.73 -6.76
N LEU A 180 28.81 -4.54 -6.41
CA LEU A 180 27.44 -4.36 -5.93
C LEU A 180 26.39 -4.65 -7.01
N GLU A 181 26.64 -4.27 -8.26
CA GLU A 181 25.81 -4.55 -9.42
C GLU A 181 25.52 -6.04 -9.57
N TRP A 182 26.57 -6.86 -9.72
CA TRP A 182 26.39 -8.27 -10.00
C TRP A 182 25.86 -9.05 -8.79
N LEU A 183 26.12 -8.57 -7.57
CA LEU A 183 25.48 -9.11 -6.37
C LEU A 183 23.98 -8.76 -6.30
N GLU A 184 23.57 -7.55 -6.71
CA GLU A 184 22.14 -7.19 -6.79
C GLU A 184 21.41 -8.02 -7.85
N ALA A 185 22.04 -8.27 -9.01
CA ALA A 185 21.52 -9.17 -10.03
C ALA A 185 21.34 -10.61 -9.51
N ILE A 186 22.32 -11.14 -8.77
CA ILE A 186 22.22 -12.47 -8.14
C ILE A 186 21.10 -12.51 -7.09
N LYS A 187 21.00 -11.47 -6.25
CA LYS A 187 19.91 -11.35 -5.27
C LYS A 187 18.54 -11.37 -5.95
N PHE A 188 18.39 -10.61 -7.04
CA PHE A 188 17.18 -10.63 -7.86
C PHE A 188 16.87 -12.04 -8.38
N ILE A 189 17.84 -12.72 -9.02
CA ILE A 189 17.66 -14.06 -9.60
C ILE A 189 17.19 -15.05 -8.54
N ASN A 190 17.84 -15.06 -7.38
CA ASN A 190 17.50 -15.95 -6.28
C ASN A 190 16.10 -15.65 -5.72
N GLN A 191 15.79 -14.38 -5.48
CA GLN A 191 14.46 -13.97 -5.00
C GLN A 191 13.36 -14.33 -6.00
N TYR A 192 13.60 -14.14 -7.30
CA TYR A 192 12.63 -14.47 -8.35
C TYR A 192 12.40 -15.97 -8.47
N ASP A 193 13.47 -16.77 -8.46
CA ASP A 193 13.34 -18.23 -8.51
C ASP A 193 12.62 -18.78 -7.27
N ASP A 194 12.94 -18.28 -6.07
CA ASP A 194 12.22 -18.64 -4.86
C ASP A 194 10.71 -18.34 -4.98
N TYR A 195 10.36 -17.19 -5.57
CA TYR A 195 8.96 -16.74 -5.71
C TYR A 195 8.15 -17.47 -6.80
N VAL A 196 8.69 -17.63 -8.02
CA VAL A 196 7.97 -18.21 -9.18
C VAL A 196 8.46 -19.59 -9.62
N GLN A 197 9.51 -20.15 -9.00
CA GLN A 197 10.14 -21.42 -9.38
C GLN A 197 10.57 -21.41 -10.86
N SER A 198 11.41 -20.44 -11.21
CA SER A 198 11.78 -20.06 -12.58
C SER A 198 13.27 -20.19 -12.83
N SER A 199 13.65 -20.76 -13.97
CA SER A 199 15.05 -20.83 -14.40
C SER A 199 15.59 -19.52 -15.02
N LEU A 200 14.88 -18.40 -14.90
CA LEU A 200 15.32 -17.10 -15.45
C LEU A 200 16.63 -16.68 -14.76
N GLY A 201 17.69 -16.45 -15.53
CA GLY A 201 18.98 -15.98 -15.02
C GLY A 201 19.79 -16.99 -14.20
N GLN A 202 19.24 -18.15 -13.85
CA GLN A 202 19.94 -19.17 -13.05
C GLN A 202 21.25 -19.66 -13.70
N ALA A 203 21.30 -19.70 -15.04
CA ALA A 203 22.52 -20.03 -15.77
C ALA A 203 23.60 -18.93 -15.70
N ASP A 204 23.21 -17.71 -15.37
CA ASP A 204 24.07 -16.52 -15.37
C ASP A 204 24.68 -16.22 -14.00
N VAL A 205 24.14 -16.81 -12.92
CA VAL A 205 24.63 -16.64 -11.54
C VAL A 205 26.14 -16.88 -11.44
N ALA A 206 26.65 -17.94 -12.09
CA ALA A 206 28.07 -18.27 -12.03
C ALA A 206 28.96 -17.21 -12.70
N ARG A 207 28.55 -16.64 -13.85
CA ARG A 207 29.34 -15.61 -14.53
C ARG A 207 29.25 -14.25 -13.83
N PHE A 208 28.09 -13.93 -13.25
CA PHE A 208 27.90 -12.73 -12.43
C PHE A 208 28.75 -12.79 -11.16
N ALA A 209 28.75 -13.94 -10.48
CA ALA A 209 29.60 -14.18 -9.32
C ALA A 209 31.08 -14.06 -9.68
N HIS A 210 31.50 -14.66 -10.79
CA HIS A 210 32.89 -14.57 -11.26
C HIS A 210 33.31 -13.12 -11.53
N ARG A 211 32.45 -12.29 -12.15
CA ARG A 211 32.76 -10.87 -12.36
C ARG A 211 32.86 -10.09 -11.04
N ALA A 212 31.91 -10.29 -10.12
CA ALA A 212 31.99 -9.70 -8.79
C ALA A 212 33.31 -10.09 -8.07
N HIS A 213 33.73 -11.34 -8.21
CA HIS A 213 34.97 -11.84 -7.62
C HIS A 213 36.23 -11.18 -8.20
N ILE A 214 36.31 -11.08 -9.53
CA ILE A 214 37.42 -10.42 -10.22
C ILE A 214 37.60 -8.97 -9.73
N PHE A 215 36.51 -8.21 -9.66
CA PHE A 215 36.54 -6.81 -9.23
C PHE A 215 36.72 -6.63 -7.72
N TYR A 216 36.17 -7.52 -6.90
CA TYR A 216 36.43 -7.49 -5.45
C TYR A 216 37.90 -7.82 -5.14
N ASN A 217 38.49 -8.75 -5.90
CA ASN A 217 39.85 -9.22 -5.67
C ASN A 217 40.92 -8.12 -5.82
N ILE A 218 40.71 -7.13 -6.69
CA ILE A 218 41.67 -6.01 -6.82
C ILE A 218 41.63 -5.03 -5.63
N VAL A 219 40.56 -5.06 -4.83
CA VAL A 219 40.32 -4.15 -3.70
C VAL A 219 40.53 -4.83 -2.35
N GLN A 220 40.25 -6.14 -2.22
CA GLN A 220 40.16 -6.83 -0.92
C GLN A 220 41.39 -6.75 -0.02
N ASP A 221 42.58 -6.57 -0.62
CA ASP A 221 43.87 -6.47 0.09
C ASP A 221 44.41 -5.02 0.15
N GLN A 222 43.60 -4.02 -0.23
CA GLN A 222 44.03 -2.61 -0.29
C GLN A 222 43.79 -1.84 1.02
N PHE A 223 43.18 -2.49 2.03
CA PHE A 223 43.03 -1.88 3.35
C PHE A 223 44.42 -1.73 4.00
N ASP A 224 44.92 -0.50 4.01
CA ASP A 224 46.30 -0.20 4.41
C ASP A 224 46.36 0.55 5.74
N THR A 225 47.09 -0.04 6.69
CA THR A 225 47.33 0.55 8.02
C THR A 225 48.57 1.45 8.09
N SER A 226 49.39 1.50 7.04
CA SER A 226 50.61 2.31 7.00
C SER A 226 50.32 3.82 7.04
N LEU A 227 49.18 4.22 6.46
CA LEU A 227 48.68 5.58 6.44
C LEU A 227 47.27 5.62 7.04
N CYS A 228 47.02 6.61 7.91
CA CYS A 228 45.76 6.80 8.63
C CYS A 228 45.30 5.59 9.48
N GLY A 229 46.19 4.67 9.84
CA GLY A 229 45.84 3.53 10.70
C GLY A 229 44.79 2.58 10.11
N GLY A 230 44.52 2.65 8.80
CA GLY A 230 43.57 1.81 8.09
C GLY A 230 42.92 2.55 6.91
N GLY A 231 41.94 1.90 6.29
CA GLY A 231 41.16 2.40 5.16
C GLY A 231 41.85 2.20 3.81
N ILE A 232 41.08 2.37 2.75
CA ILE A 232 41.49 2.22 1.36
C ILE A 232 41.72 3.61 0.75
N THR A 233 42.77 3.72 -0.04
CA THR A 233 43.04 4.94 -0.84
C THR A 233 42.08 5.00 -2.02
N TRP A 234 41.71 6.18 -2.50
CA TRP A 234 40.76 6.29 -3.62
C TRP A 234 41.26 5.59 -4.89
N ASN A 235 42.50 5.90 -5.28
CA ASN A 235 43.11 5.40 -6.51
C ASN A 235 44.54 4.91 -6.21
N PRO A 236 44.99 3.78 -6.77
CA PRO A 236 46.35 3.26 -6.56
C PRO A 236 47.47 4.26 -6.92
N ALA A 237 47.22 5.18 -7.87
CA ALA A 237 48.15 6.23 -8.25
C ALA A 237 48.13 7.45 -7.30
N LEU A 238 47.16 7.53 -6.39
CA LEU A 238 46.92 8.65 -5.47
C LEU A 238 46.84 8.17 -4.01
N ALA A 239 47.92 7.52 -3.54
CA ALA A 239 48.02 6.93 -2.20
C ALA A 239 47.79 7.91 -1.03
N THR A 240 47.82 9.22 -1.27
CA THR A 240 47.64 10.24 -0.23
C THR A 240 46.19 10.71 -0.08
N TYR A 241 45.23 10.13 -0.79
CA TYR A 241 43.81 10.50 -0.66
C TYR A 241 42.93 9.30 -0.29
N LYS A 242 42.40 9.31 0.94
CA LYS A 242 41.39 8.34 1.41
C LYS A 242 40.05 9.03 1.47
N ASN A 243 39.17 8.74 0.51
CA ASN A 243 37.84 9.32 0.44
C ASN A 243 36.79 8.43 1.10
N ALA A 244 35.64 9.03 1.44
CA ALA A 244 34.55 8.32 2.08
C ALA A 244 33.98 7.24 1.14
N ILE A 245 33.70 7.59 -0.12
CA ILE A 245 33.02 6.68 -1.05
C ILE A 245 33.74 5.35 -1.26
N THR A 246 35.07 5.33 -1.45
CA THR A 246 35.82 4.08 -1.65
C THR A 246 35.74 3.17 -0.43
N ASN A 247 35.73 3.75 0.76
CA ASN A 247 35.69 3.04 2.04
C ASN A 247 34.26 2.58 2.39
N GLU A 248 33.25 3.40 2.12
CA GLU A 248 31.84 3.03 2.23
C GLU A 248 31.47 1.88 1.28
N LEU A 249 31.96 1.94 0.04
CA LEU A 249 31.81 0.87 -0.94
C LEU A 249 32.53 -0.40 -0.51
N PHE A 250 33.67 -0.29 0.17
CA PHE A 250 34.37 -1.47 0.70
C PHE A 250 33.63 -2.14 1.83
N LEU A 251 33.06 -1.34 2.73
CA LEU A 251 32.14 -1.88 3.71
C LEU A 251 30.95 -2.58 3.04
N ALA A 252 30.26 -1.88 2.13
CA ALA A 252 29.04 -2.36 1.49
C ALA A 252 29.29 -3.61 0.62
N SER A 253 30.34 -3.61 -0.19
CA SER A 253 30.71 -4.73 -1.07
C SER A 253 31.21 -5.92 -0.27
N SER A 254 32.05 -5.72 0.76
CA SER A 254 32.54 -6.83 1.61
C SER A 254 31.40 -7.57 2.31
N ILE A 255 30.44 -6.83 2.89
CA ILE A 255 29.32 -7.45 3.58
C ILE A 255 28.31 -8.06 2.59
N ALA A 256 28.10 -7.44 1.42
CA ALA A 256 27.25 -8.01 0.38
C ALA A 256 27.87 -9.30 -0.19
N MET A 257 29.18 -9.33 -0.42
CA MET A 257 29.92 -10.53 -0.77
C MET A 257 29.74 -11.59 0.31
N TYR A 258 29.90 -11.26 1.59
CA TYR A 258 29.70 -12.23 2.67
C TYR A 258 28.29 -12.85 2.67
N LEU A 259 27.25 -12.05 2.44
CA LEU A 259 25.85 -12.48 2.56
C LEU A 259 25.31 -13.18 1.31
N PHE A 260 25.64 -12.68 0.12
CA PHE A 260 24.92 -13.04 -1.12
C PHE A 260 25.78 -13.70 -2.20
N TYR A 261 27.10 -13.73 -2.02
CA TYR A 261 27.99 -14.35 -2.99
C TYR A 261 27.90 -15.90 -2.94
N PRO A 262 27.66 -16.57 -4.07
CA PRO A 262 27.49 -18.02 -4.11
C PRO A 262 28.81 -18.81 -4.09
N GLY A 263 29.96 -18.12 -4.11
CA GLY A 263 31.28 -18.75 -4.27
C GLY A 263 31.71 -18.84 -5.73
N ASP A 264 33.02 -18.88 -5.96
CA ASP A 264 33.61 -19.03 -7.29
C ASP A 264 34.90 -19.87 -7.22
N PRO A 265 34.92 -21.04 -7.88
CA PRO A 265 36.11 -21.87 -7.97
C PRO A 265 37.02 -21.52 -9.16
N LEU A 266 36.61 -20.60 -10.03
CA LEU A 266 37.35 -20.25 -11.24
C LEU A 266 38.62 -19.47 -10.88
N SER A 267 39.69 -19.74 -11.62
CA SER A 267 40.99 -19.11 -11.42
C SER A 267 41.32 -18.03 -12.46
N ASP A 268 40.41 -17.76 -13.40
CA ASP A 268 40.60 -16.76 -14.45
C ASP A 268 40.53 -15.35 -13.84
N PRO A 269 41.62 -14.56 -13.86
CA PRO A 269 41.63 -13.24 -13.24
C PRO A 269 41.16 -12.12 -14.19
N TYR A 270 40.88 -12.43 -15.46
CA TYR A 270 40.67 -11.40 -16.46
C TYR A 270 39.20 -10.94 -16.51
N PRO A 271 38.94 -9.61 -16.40
CA PRO A 271 37.57 -9.09 -16.47
C PRO A 271 36.93 -9.30 -17.86
N SER A 272 37.75 -9.47 -18.89
CA SER A 272 37.33 -9.75 -20.27
C SER A 272 38.39 -10.58 -21.00
N PRO A 273 38.00 -11.48 -21.91
CA PRO A 273 38.95 -12.19 -22.79
C PRO A 273 39.83 -11.26 -23.64
N ALA A 274 39.41 -10.01 -23.85
CA ALA A 274 40.17 -9.01 -24.60
C ALA A 274 41.19 -8.23 -23.74
N TYR A 275 41.10 -8.31 -22.41
CA TYR A 275 41.90 -7.49 -21.50
C TYR A 275 43.41 -7.65 -21.71
N ALA A 276 43.91 -8.89 -21.67
CA ALA A 276 45.35 -9.16 -21.81
C ALA A 276 45.91 -8.64 -23.15
N ASN A 277 45.11 -8.69 -24.22
CA ASN A 277 45.50 -8.17 -25.53
C ASN A 277 45.44 -6.63 -25.60
N ALA A 278 44.51 -6.01 -24.88
CA ALA A 278 44.31 -4.57 -24.88
C ALA A 278 45.34 -3.83 -24.00
N THR A 279 45.66 -4.37 -22.83
CA THR A 279 46.56 -3.75 -21.84
C THR A 279 47.99 -4.27 -21.89
N ASN A 280 48.21 -5.43 -22.54
CA ASN A 280 49.50 -6.14 -22.53
C ASN A 280 49.99 -6.47 -21.10
N THR A 281 49.05 -6.65 -20.16
CA THR A 281 49.30 -6.97 -18.75
C THR A 281 48.90 -8.42 -18.46
N THR A 282 49.78 -9.17 -17.80
CA THR A 282 49.47 -10.50 -17.26
C THR A 282 49.08 -10.39 -15.78
N LEU A 283 47.89 -10.85 -15.43
CA LEU A 283 47.40 -10.85 -14.06
C LEU A 283 47.76 -12.17 -13.34
N PRO A 284 47.96 -12.17 -12.01
CA PRO A 284 48.11 -13.39 -11.22
C PRO A 284 46.81 -14.19 -11.19
N ASP A 285 46.91 -15.51 -11.00
CA ASP A 285 45.72 -16.39 -10.90
C ASP A 285 44.75 -15.90 -9.81
N LEU A 286 43.46 -15.93 -10.11
CA LEU A 286 42.40 -15.57 -9.17
C LEU A 286 42.28 -16.68 -8.10
N PRO A 287 42.50 -16.39 -6.81
CA PRO A 287 42.35 -17.40 -5.76
C PRO A 287 40.88 -17.80 -5.63
N ALA A 288 40.57 -19.09 -5.52
CA ALA A 288 39.19 -19.53 -5.29
C ALA A 288 38.63 -18.92 -3.99
N LEU A 289 37.42 -18.38 -4.05
CA LEU A 289 36.74 -17.75 -2.92
C LEU A 289 35.44 -18.49 -2.64
N ALA A 290 35.31 -19.01 -1.41
CA ALA A 290 34.13 -19.75 -1.00
C ALA A 290 32.94 -18.82 -0.70
N ALA A 291 31.72 -19.35 -0.82
CA ALA A 291 30.53 -18.69 -0.28
C ALA A 291 30.72 -18.43 1.22
N HIS A 292 30.32 -17.25 1.68
CA HIS A 292 30.34 -16.86 3.09
C HIS A 292 31.74 -16.93 3.75
N ASP A 293 32.81 -16.69 2.98
CA ASP A 293 34.17 -16.69 3.52
C ASP A 293 34.29 -15.69 4.71
N PRO A 294 34.77 -16.12 5.89
CA PRO A 294 34.91 -15.24 7.06
C PRO A 294 35.79 -14.01 6.84
N LEU A 295 36.70 -14.03 5.85
CA LEU A 295 37.49 -12.86 5.44
C LEU A 295 36.59 -11.68 5.08
N LEU A 296 35.50 -11.93 4.35
CA LEU A 296 34.59 -10.91 3.84
C LEU A 296 33.89 -10.16 4.99
N LEU A 297 33.38 -10.91 5.98
CA LEU A 297 32.79 -10.30 7.18
C LEU A 297 33.83 -9.54 8.00
N ARG A 298 35.06 -10.07 8.11
CA ARG A 298 36.15 -9.39 8.82
C ARG A 298 36.48 -8.05 8.17
N ASN A 299 36.65 -8.02 6.84
CA ASN A 299 36.93 -6.80 6.09
C ASN A 299 35.85 -5.74 6.34
N ALA A 300 34.57 -6.11 6.25
CA ALA A 300 33.46 -5.21 6.57
C ALA A 300 33.51 -4.66 8.00
N ILE A 301 33.78 -5.52 9.00
CA ILE A 301 33.85 -5.10 10.41
C ILE A 301 35.02 -4.16 10.65
N GLU A 302 36.21 -4.48 10.12
CA GLU A 302 37.43 -3.69 10.29
C GLU A 302 37.30 -2.33 9.59
N GLU A 303 36.75 -2.31 8.37
CA GLU A 303 36.46 -1.07 7.63
C GLU A 303 35.52 -0.16 8.41
N TYR A 304 34.37 -0.67 8.87
CA TYR A 304 33.43 0.20 9.60
C TYR A 304 34.00 0.68 10.95
N GLN A 305 34.80 -0.13 11.64
CA GLN A 305 35.50 0.31 12.85
C GLN A 305 36.49 1.43 12.56
N TRP A 306 37.24 1.32 11.47
CA TRP A 306 38.14 2.38 11.01
C TRP A 306 37.35 3.63 10.64
N PHE A 307 36.35 3.53 9.77
CA PHE A 307 35.52 4.64 9.32
C PHE A 307 34.91 5.40 10.51
N LYS A 308 34.32 4.68 11.48
CA LYS A 308 33.70 5.27 12.67
C LYS A 308 34.68 5.94 13.62
N THR A 309 35.91 5.47 13.69
CA THR A 309 36.94 6.05 14.57
C THR A 309 37.68 7.23 13.93
N HIS A 310 37.52 7.41 12.62
CA HIS A 310 38.08 8.53 11.88
C HIS A 310 37.04 9.64 11.71
N ASN A 311 37.52 10.88 11.65
CA ASN A 311 36.69 12.08 11.75
C ASN A 311 35.98 12.44 10.42
N PHE A 312 35.29 11.45 9.83
CA PHE A 312 34.57 11.56 8.56
C PHE A 312 33.30 12.40 8.66
N THR A 313 32.96 12.94 9.82
CA THR A 313 31.77 13.79 9.99
C THR A 313 32.15 15.24 10.25
N ASN A 314 31.41 16.17 9.63
CA ASN A 314 31.55 17.60 9.90
C ASN A 314 30.82 18.00 11.19
N ALA A 315 30.78 19.30 11.50
CA ALA A 315 30.13 19.80 12.72
C ALA A 315 28.60 19.55 12.77
N GLN A 316 27.97 19.37 11.61
CA GLN A 316 26.56 19.01 11.46
C GLN A 316 26.34 17.49 11.49
N GLY A 317 27.41 16.68 11.56
CA GLY A 317 27.35 15.22 11.53
C GLY A 317 27.26 14.60 10.14
N GLN A 318 27.38 15.41 9.07
CA GLN A 318 27.32 14.92 7.69
C GLN A 318 28.66 14.32 7.29
N ILE A 319 28.63 13.25 6.50
CA ILE A 319 29.83 12.58 6.02
C ILE A 319 30.53 13.46 4.98
N VAL A 320 31.79 13.77 5.25
CA VAL A 320 32.64 14.58 4.37
C VAL A 320 33.37 13.69 3.36
N ASP A 321 33.91 14.29 2.30
CA ASP A 321 34.47 13.58 1.16
C ASP A 321 35.72 12.78 1.52
N GLY A 322 36.50 13.19 2.51
CA GLY A 322 37.59 12.38 3.05
C GLY A 322 38.81 13.17 3.49
N PHE A 323 39.99 12.59 3.27
CA PHE A 323 41.25 13.11 3.77
C PHE A 323 42.37 13.03 2.75
N HIS A 324 43.04 14.15 2.54
CA HIS A 324 44.41 14.17 2.07
C HIS A 324 45.38 13.93 3.24
N ILE A 325 46.54 13.38 2.89
CA ILE A 325 47.63 13.13 3.81
C ILE A 325 48.79 14.04 3.39
N SER A 326 49.19 14.97 4.27
CA SER A 326 50.31 15.86 3.96
C SER A 326 51.60 15.06 3.73
N HIS A 327 52.49 15.62 2.91
CA HIS A 327 53.81 15.04 2.69
C HIS A 327 54.55 14.78 4.03
N ASN A 328 55.11 13.58 4.20
CA ASN A 328 55.77 13.08 5.42
C ASN A 328 54.88 12.92 6.67
N GLN A 329 53.55 12.90 6.54
CA GLN A 329 52.65 12.52 7.63
C GLN A 329 52.09 11.11 7.42
N THR A 330 51.72 10.46 8.52
CA THR A 330 51.03 9.15 8.50
C THR A 330 49.59 9.24 9.02
N THR A 331 49.11 10.46 9.33
CA THR A 331 47.77 10.69 9.86
C THR A 331 46.89 11.38 8.84
N CYS A 332 45.59 11.09 8.84
CA CYS A 332 44.59 11.74 7.99
C CYS A 332 44.35 13.17 8.49
N ASN A 333 45.18 14.10 8.04
CA ASN A 333 45.31 15.42 8.66
C ASN A 333 44.74 16.58 7.82
N GLU A 334 44.51 16.38 6.51
CA GLU A 334 43.91 17.38 5.63
C GLU A 334 42.52 16.94 5.22
N ARG A 335 41.51 17.33 5.99
CA ARG A 335 40.11 16.96 5.72
C ARG A 335 39.55 17.75 4.54
N ASN A 336 38.90 17.04 3.61
CA ASN A 336 38.08 17.62 2.57
C ASN A 336 36.64 17.72 3.08
N GLU A 337 36.19 18.92 3.42
CA GLU A 337 34.88 19.20 4.01
C GLU A 337 33.72 19.13 3.00
N MET A 338 33.98 18.83 1.73
CA MET A 338 32.91 18.65 0.74
C MET A 338 31.97 17.55 1.19
N VAL A 339 30.67 17.76 0.98
CA VAL A 339 29.63 16.80 1.32
C VAL A 339 28.86 16.49 0.05
N TYR A 340 28.66 15.21 -0.19
CA TYR A 340 27.91 14.69 -1.33
C TYR A 340 26.77 13.80 -0.83
N THR A 341 25.66 13.81 -1.55
CA THR A 341 24.44 13.07 -1.18
C THR A 341 24.68 11.56 -1.10
N TYR A 342 25.43 10.98 -2.04
CA TYR A 342 25.75 9.54 -2.05
C TYR A 342 26.57 9.03 -0.85
N ASN A 343 27.53 9.82 -0.33
CA ASN A 343 28.32 9.48 0.87
C ASN A 343 27.43 9.40 2.13
N GLN A 344 26.21 9.95 2.08
CA GLN A 344 25.28 9.79 3.20
C GLN A 344 24.46 8.50 3.11
N GLY A 345 24.53 7.81 1.96
CA GLY A 345 23.67 6.71 1.59
C GLY A 345 24.39 5.37 1.57
N VAL A 346 25.54 5.26 0.90
CA VAL A 346 26.20 3.97 0.64
C VAL A 346 26.50 3.21 1.93
N LEU A 347 26.97 3.92 2.96
CA LEU A 347 27.21 3.37 4.29
C LEU A 347 25.98 2.66 4.90
N LEU A 348 24.76 3.07 4.56
CA LEU A 348 23.52 2.53 5.14
C LEU A 348 23.31 1.05 4.79
N SER A 349 23.52 0.63 3.53
CA SER A 349 23.37 -0.79 3.19
C SER A 349 24.48 -1.65 3.81
N GLY A 350 25.68 -1.10 3.95
CA GLY A 350 26.79 -1.73 4.69
C GLY A 350 26.45 -1.97 6.15
N LEU A 351 25.90 -0.96 6.83
CA LEU A 351 25.44 -1.05 8.21
C LEU A 351 24.30 -2.04 8.39
N ARG A 352 23.37 -2.09 7.44
CA ARG A 352 22.30 -3.08 7.42
C ARG A 352 22.86 -4.49 7.32
N GLY A 353 23.74 -4.76 6.37
CA GLY A 353 24.37 -6.08 6.23
C GLY A 353 25.17 -6.49 7.47
N LEU A 354 25.86 -5.55 8.12
CA LEU A 354 26.57 -5.82 9.37
C LEU A 354 25.62 -6.19 10.51
N TRP A 355 24.42 -5.58 10.55
CA TRP A 355 23.37 -6.02 11.46
C TRP A 355 22.87 -7.42 11.09
N ASP A 356 22.56 -7.68 9.82
CA ASP A 356 22.06 -8.99 9.36
C ASP A 356 23.05 -10.10 9.76
N ALA A 357 24.36 -9.88 9.60
CA ALA A 357 25.39 -10.87 9.91
C ALA A 357 25.74 -11.02 11.41
N THR A 358 25.43 -10.04 12.26
CA THR A 358 25.95 -10.04 13.65
C THR A 358 24.90 -9.79 14.73
N GLY A 359 23.70 -9.36 14.37
CA GLY A 359 22.61 -9.01 15.28
C GLY A 359 22.88 -7.77 16.14
N LYS A 360 24.02 -7.08 15.95
CA LYS A 360 24.40 -5.93 16.78
C LYS A 360 23.53 -4.72 16.45
N LYS A 361 22.59 -4.41 17.35
CA LYS A 361 21.69 -3.25 17.25
C LYS A 361 22.41 -1.91 17.01
N SER A 362 23.65 -1.76 17.45
CA SER A 362 24.43 -0.53 17.26
C SER A 362 24.56 -0.11 15.79
N TYR A 363 24.63 -1.06 14.85
CA TYR A 363 24.71 -0.74 13.42
C TYR A 363 23.41 -0.11 12.89
N LEU A 364 22.25 -0.60 13.36
CA LEU A 364 20.95 0.03 13.06
C LEU A 364 20.83 1.41 13.72
N ASP A 365 21.31 1.56 14.95
CA ASP A 365 21.29 2.85 15.65
C ASP A 365 22.15 3.90 14.94
N ASP A 366 23.35 3.51 14.49
CA ASP A 366 24.24 4.37 13.70
C ASP A 366 23.58 4.76 12.36
N GLY A 367 22.99 3.80 11.63
CA GLY A 367 22.31 4.06 10.36
C GLY A 367 21.13 5.03 10.49
N HIS A 368 20.28 4.83 11.52
CA HIS A 368 19.19 5.78 11.81
C HIS A 368 19.69 7.18 12.20
N ALA A 369 20.86 7.28 12.85
CA ALA A 369 21.47 8.57 13.17
C ALA A 369 21.92 9.29 11.90
N PHE A 370 22.60 8.60 10.98
CA PHE A 370 22.99 9.16 9.68
C PHE A 370 21.77 9.64 8.87
N ILE A 371 20.72 8.82 8.76
CA ILE A 371 19.49 9.21 8.06
C ILE A 371 18.88 10.47 8.67
N SER A 372 18.79 10.53 10.00
CA SER A 372 18.23 11.70 10.69
C SER A 372 19.05 12.97 10.44
N THR A 373 20.38 12.85 10.43
CA THR A 373 21.29 13.94 10.08
C THR A 373 21.08 14.42 8.65
N THR A 374 20.97 13.50 7.68
CA THR A 374 20.75 13.85 6.28
C THR A 374 19.41 14.56 6.07
N ILE A 375 18.33 14.04 6.66
CA ILE A 375 17.00 14.67 6.60
C ILE A 375 17.06 16.09 7.18
N ASN A 376 17.71 16.27 8.35
CA ASN A 376 17.91 17.59 8.95
C ASN A 376 18.71 18.53 8.05
N ALA A 377 19.73 18.02 7.36
CA ALA A 377 20.58 18.79 6.47
C ALA A 377 19.89 19.25 5.17
N THR A 378 18.66 18.80 4.91
CA THR A 378 17.81 19.35 3.84
C THR A 378 16.92 20.51 4.31
N GLY A 379 16.91 20.81 5.62
CA GLY A 379 16.01 21.79 6.23
C GLY A 379 14.62 21.25 6.57
N TRP A 380 14.37 19.93 6.41
CA TRP A 380 13.06 19.30 6.60
C TRP A 380 12.41 19.56 7.96
N ASN A 381 13.19 19.58 9.04
CA ASN A 381 12.68 19.73 10.40
C ASN A 381 12.67 21.19 10.90
N ASP A 382 13.11 22.16 10.09
CA ASP A 382 13.06 23.57 10.44
C ASP A 382 11.74 24.19 9.96
N ARG A 383 10.89 24.58 10.91
CA ARG A 383 9.58 25.19 10.63
C ARG A 383 9.59 26.72 10.66
N SER A 384 10.78 27.31 10.79
CA SER A 384 10.94 28.75 10.83
C SER A 384 11.02 29.33 9.42
N SER A 385 11.09 30.66 9.34
CA SER A 385 11.33 31.33 8.07
C SER A 385 12.69 31.01 7.45
N VAL A 386 13.61 30.26 8.08
CA VAL A 386 14.96 30.00 7.53
C VAL A 386 15.15 28.61 6.93
N ALA A 387 14.14 27.73 6.87
CA ALA A 387 14.33 26.40 6.25
C ALA A 387 14.57 26.43 4.74
N HIS A 388 14.31 27.57 4.11
CA HIS A 388 14.70 27.83 2.72
C HIS A 388 16.17 28.21 2.55
N HIS A 389 16.91 28.35 3.66
CA HIS A 389 18.34 28.54 3.66
C HIS A 389 19.09 27.22 3.54
N TRP A 390 20.33 27.27 3.05
CA TRP A 390 21.14 26.08 2.88
C TRP A 390 21.40 25.41 4.22
N ALA A 391 20.90 24.19 4.38
CA ALA A 391 21.00 23.41 5.61
C ALA A 391 22.15 22.38 5.60
N GLY A 392 22.94 22.33 4.53
CA GLY A 392 24.11 21.45 4.40
C GLY A 392 24.03 20.51 3.21
N LEU A 393 22.84 19.98 2.91
CA LEU A 393 22.52 19.06 1.81
C LEU A 393 21.17 19.42 1.17
N GLY A 394 20.90 20.71 1.11
CA GLY A 394 19.70 21.26 0.48
C GLY A 394 18.93 22.23 1.34
N ARG A 395 17.69 22.47 0.91
CA ARG A 395 16.81 23.56 1.32
C ARG A 395 15.36 23.13 1.15
N ASN A 396 14.43 23.69 1.93
CA ASN A 396 12.99 23.37 1.86
C ASN A 396 12.68 21.88 2.02
N GLY A 397 13.52 21.11 2.71
CA GLY A 397 13.37 19.66 2.81
C GLY A 397 13.74 18.88 1.56
N ILE A 398 14.24 19.56 0.50
CA ILE A 398 14.64 18.95 -0.76
C ILE A 398 16.14 18.69 -0.72
N MET A 399 16.53 17.46 -0.98
CA MET A 399 17.92 17.04 -1.11
C MET A 399 18.55 17.70 -2.34
N GLU A 400 19.68 18.36 -2.13
CA GLU A 400 20.39 19.13 -3.15
C GLU A 400 21.89 18.90 -2.99
N ASP A 401 22.56 18.55 -4.08
CA ASP A 401 24.03 18.58 -4.14
C ASP A 401 24.48 20.02 -4.39
N TYR A 402 25.68 20.33 -3.90
CA TYR A 402 26.22 21.70 -3.95
C TYR A 402 26.20 22.33 -5.35
N CYS A 403 26.23 21.51 -6.39
CA CYS A 403 26.33 21.93 -7.77
C CYS A 403 24.97 22.13 -8.48
N ASP A 404 23.85 21.72 -7.88
CA ASP A 404 22.53 21.69 -8.50
C ASP A 404 22.03 23.12 -8.80
N ALA A 405 21.86 23.95 -7.76
CA ALA A 405 21.39 25.34 -7.90
C ALA A 405 22.28 26.25 -8.76
N PRO A 406 23.63 26.24 -8.62
CA PRO A 406 24.50 27.01 -9.53
C PRO A 406 24.60 26.40 -10.93
N ALA A 407 23.95 25.25 -11.17
CA ALA A 407 23.87 24.59 -12.46
C ALA A 407 25.23 24.19 -13.05
N ASN A 408 26.13 23.64 -12.21
CA ASN A 408 27.52 23.36 -12.58
C ASN A 408 28.03 21.97 -12.15
N CYS A 409 27.11 21.02 -11.96
CA CYS A 409 27.41 19.63 -11.60
C CYS A 409 28.31 18.94 -12.62
N SER A 410 29.24 18.10 -12.13
CA SER A 410 29.86 17.10 -13.00
C SER A 410 28.84 16.03 -13.35
N GLN A 411 29.16 15.22 -14.36
CA GLN A 411 28.35 14.06 -14.71
C GLN A 411 28.16 13.09 -13.53
N ASP A 412 29.17 12.92 -12.67
CA ASP A 412 29.09 12.08 -11.47
C ASP A 412 27.97 12.55 -10.54
N ASN A 413 27.93 13.86 -10.28
CA ASN A 413 26.99 14.44 -9.32
C ASN A 413 25.51 14.20 -9.71
N LEU A 414 25.23 14.03 -11.00
CA LEU A 414 23.87 13.90 -11.50
C LEU A 414 23.15 12.65 -11.00
N ILE A 415 23.87 11.59 -10.60
CA ILE A 415 23.29 10.32 -10.12
C ILE A 415 23.29 10.19 -8.57
N PHE A 416 24.05 11.02 -7.86
CA PHE A 416 24.34 10.82 -6.42
C PHE A 416 23.09 10.76 -5.53
N LYS A 417 22.08 11.59 -5.79
CA LYS A 417 20.83 11.56 -5.02
C LYS A 417 20.10 10.22 -5.21
N GLY A 418 20.10 9.65 -6.41
CA GLY A 418 19.52 8.33 -6.68
C GLY A 418 20.18 7.22 -5.88
N ILE A 419 21.52 7.24 -5.82
CA ILE A 419 22.32 6.30 -5.01
C ILE A 419 21.90 6.39 -3.54
N TYR A 420 21.76 7.60 -2.99
CA TYR A 420 21.31 7.77 -1.61
C TYR A 420 19.97 7.05 -1.34
N PHE A 421 18.96 7.27 -2.18
CA PHE A 421 17.64 6.67 -1.98
C PHE A 421 17.64 5.15 -2.18
N HIS A 422 18.47 4.61 -3.08
CA HIS A 422 18.66 3.17 -3.24
C HIS A 422 19.19 2.53 -1.94
N HIS A 423 20.25 3.07 -1.35
CA HIS A 423 20.82 2.52 -0.12
C HIS A 423 19.95 2.78 1.12
N LEU A 424 19.21 3.90 1.16
CA LEU A 424 18.20 4.17 2.19
C LEU A 424 17.10 3.10 2.18
N HIS A 425 16.64 2.72 0.99
CA HIS A 425 15.66 1.66 0.82
C HIS A 425 16.17 0.31 1.35
N LEU A 426 17.38 -0.09 0.96
CA LEU A 426 17.99 -1.34 1.42
C LEU A 426 18.12 -1.39 2.95
N PHE A 427 18.55 -0.28 3.57
CA PHE A 427 18.64 -0.21 5.03
C PHE A 427 17.29 -0.43 5.72
N CYS A 428 16.21 0.12 5.13
CA CYS A 428 14.86 0.08 5.66
C CYS A 428 14.00 -1.12 5.20
N GLU A 429 14.59 -2.14 4.56
CA GLU A 429 13.90 -3.42 4.35
C GLU A 429 13.43 -4.03 5.68
N LEU A 430 12.39 -4.87 5.67
CA LEU A 430 11.87 -5.44 6.91
C LEU A 430 12.93 -6.34 7.59
N LEU A 431 13.03 -6.27 8.92
CA LEU A 431 13.91 -7.15 9.67
C LEU A 431 13.26 -8.55 9.80
N PRO A 432 13.96 -9.65 9.47
CA PRO A 432 13.41 -11.00 9.57
C PRO A 432 13.10 -11.38 11.03
N THR A 433 11.89 -11.86 11.32
CA THR A 433 11.49 -12.28 12.69
C THR A 433 11.19 -13.78 12.83
N ARG A 434 11.16 -14.53 11.72
CA ARG A 434 10.78 -15.95 11.69
C ARG A 434 11.79 -16.79 10.92
N THR A 435 12.15 -16.34 9.73
CA THR A 435 13.09 -17.02 8.84
C THR A 435 14.30 -16.10 8.61
N PRO A 436 15.53 -16.53 8.93
CA PRO A 436 16.73 -15.75 8.64
C PRO A 436 16.88 -15.56 7.13
N LEU A 437 17.46 -14.43 6.70
CA LEU A 437 17.73 -14.15 5.29
C LEU A 437 18.64 -15.23 4.66
N VAL A 438 19.67 -15.66 5.40
CA VAL A 438 20.53 -16.77 5.05
C VAL A 438 20.65 -17.69 6.26
N ALA A 439 20.19 -18.94 6.11
CA ALA A 439 20.11 -19.91 7.20
C ALA A 439 21.48 -20.18 7.84
N GLY A 440 21.59 -19.98 9.15
CA GLY A 440 22.83 -20.20 9.91
C GLY A 440 23.88 -19.10 9.77
N LEU A 441 23.62 -18.06 8.98
CA LEU A 441 24.52 -16.94 8.74
C LEU A 441 23.96 -15.61 9.27
N THR A 442 22.66 -15.36 9.05
CA THR A 442 22.02 -14.11 9.45
C THR A 442 21.15 -14.25 10.69
N GLU A 443 21.05 -13.17 11.45
CA GLU A 443 20.31 -13.10 12.70
C GLU A 443 18.83 -12.79 12.51
N LEU A 444 18.02 -13.21 13.49
CA LEU A 444 16.60 -12.84 13.57
C LEU A 444 16.41 -11.65 14.51
N ALA A 445 15.61 -10.68 14.09
CA ALA A 445 15.16 -9.61 14.96
C ALA A 445 14.10 -10.10 15.96
N SER A 446 14.16 -9.57 17.18
CA SER A 446 13.01 -9.63 18.08
C SER A 446 11.84 -8.84 17.49
N ALA A 447 10.61 -9.24 17.81
CA ALA A 447 9.41 -8.52 17.33
C ALA A 447 9.43 -7.03 17.73
N GLU A 448 9.99 -6.71 18.90
CA GLU A 448 10.18 -5.32 19.36
C GLU A 448 11.19 -4.55 18.48
N LEU A 449 12.35 -5.14 18.17
CA LEU A 449 13.36 -4.51 17.34
C LEU A 449 12.84 -4.30 15.91
N ALA A 450 12.21 -5.32 15.32
CA ALA A 450 11.60 -5.24 13.99
C ALA A 450 10.53 -4.14 13.93
N THR A 451 9.64 -4.09 14.92
CA THR A 451 8.63 -3.04 15.03
C THR A 451 9.26 -1.66 15.20
N SER A 452 10.28 -1.52 16.05
CA SER A 452 10.96 -0.24 16.27
C SER A 452 11.69 0.25 15.02
N HIS A 453 12.38 -0.62 14.29
CA HIS A 453 13.08 -0.27 13.06
C HIS A 453 12.08 0.13 11.97
N SER A 454 11.04 -0.68 11.75
CA SER A 454 9.98 -0.40 10.79
C SER A 454 9.28 0.94 11.07
N ARG A 455 8.94 1.24 12.34
CA ARG A 455 8.33 2.54 12.71
C ARG A 455 9.26 3.73 12.44
N LYS A 456 10.56 3.59 12.68
CA LYS A 456 11.53 4.64 12.36
C LYS A 456 11.64 4.84 10.85
N CYS A 457 11.74 3.77 10.08
CA CYS A 457 11.76 3.85 8.62
C CYS A 457 10.48 4.48 8.05
N ALA A 458 9.30 4.08 8.53
CA ALA A 458 8.02 4.69 8.14
C ALA A 458 7.93 6.19 8.49
N SER A 459 8.69 6.66 9.49
CA SER A 459 8.75 8.10 9.82
C SER A 459 9.49 8.94 8.77
N TYR A 460 10.30 8.31 7.90
CA TYR A 460 11.02 8.98 6.82
C TYR A 460 10.17 9.16 5.56
N LEU A 461 9.09 8.37 5.38
CA LEU A 461 8.26 8.37 4.16
C LEU A 461 7.82 9.78 3.73
N PRO A 462 7.28 10.66 4.61
CA PRO A 462 6.85 11.99 4.17
C PRO A 462 7.96 12.84 3.53
N TRP A 463 9.20 12.68 4.00
CA TRP A 463 10.36 13.36 3.41
C TRP A 463 10.77 12.73 2.07
N ILE A 464 10.66 11.40 1.95
CA ILE A 464 10.90 10.66 0.71
C ILE A 464 9.87 11.08 -0.37
N GLU A 465 8.58 11.09 -0.02
CA GLU A 465 7.48 11.53 -0.91
C GLU A 465 7.68 12.98 -1.37
N HIS A 466 8.08 13.87 -0.46
CA HIS A 466 8.39 15.26 -0.79
C HIS A 466 9.51 15.38 -1.82
N ASN A 467 10.60 14.63 -1.65
CA ASN A 467 11.72 14.62 -2.60
C ASN A 467 11.33 13.97 -3.94
N ALA A 468 10.52 12.91 -3.91
CA ALA A 468 10.01 12.26 -5.11
C ALA A 468 9.12 13.22 -5.92
N HIS A 469 8.19 13.93 -5.27
CA HIS A 469 7.40 14.97 -5.92
C HIS A 469 8.25 16.12 -6.45
N ALA A 470 9.26 16.56 -5.71
CA ALA A 470 10.19 17.60 -6.18
C ALA A 470 10.94 17.14 -7.45
N ALA A 471 11.40 15.89 -7.49
CA ALA A 471 12.02 15.30 -8.68
C ALA A 471 11.01 15.23 -9.86
N LEU A 472 9.82 14.69 -9.64
CA LEU A 472 8.75 14.58 -10.65
C LEU A 472 8.34 15.95 -11.21
N ALA A 473 8.33 17.00 -10.38
CA ALA A 473 8.01 18.36 -10.78
C ALA A 473 9.05 18.98 -11.74
N THR A 474 10.21 18.35 -11.92
CA THR A 474 11.23 18.75 -12.91
C THR A 474 11.10 18.03 -14.24
N ARG A 475 10.06 17.22 -14.47
CA ARG A 475 9.86 16.56 -15.77
C ARG A 475 9.72 17.58 -16.90
N ASP A 476 10.39 17.32 -18.02
CA ASP A 476 10.14 18.05 -19.27
C ASP A 476 8.93 17.48 -20.03
N ASP A 477 8.65 18.06 -21.21
CA ASP A 477 7.56 17.59 -22.10
C ASP A 477 7.75 16.14 -22.58
N SER A 478 8.96 15.57 -22.45
CA SER A 478 9.28 14.18 -22.80
C SER A 478 9.22 13.24 -21.58
N GLY A 479 8.89 13.76 -20.40
CA GLY A 479 8.81 13.00 -19.15
C GLY A 479 10.15 12.76 -18.44
N ILE A 480 11.24 13.38 -18.93
CA ILE A 480 12.59 13.18 -18.37
C ILE A 480 12.77 14.08 -17.14
N ILE A 481 13.28 13.52 -16.04
CA ILE A 481 13.53 14.20 -14.78
C ILE A 481 14.84 15.00 -14.84
N GLY A 482 14.84 16.20 -14.26
CA GLY A 482 15.99 17.09 -14.14
C GLY A 482 16.81 16.88 -12.87
N GLY A 483 18.03 17.42 -12.84
CA GLY A 483 18.97 17.26 -11.73
C GLY A 483 18.71 18.16 -10.51
N TRP A 484 18.13 19.35 -10.72
CA TRP A 484 17.86 20.31 -9.65
C TRP A 484 16.38 20.28 -9.23
N TRP A 485 16.06 19.37 -8.32
CA TRP A 485 14.68 19.13 -7.82
C TRP A 485 14.06 20.37 -7.14
N GLY A 486 14.89 21.24 -6.59
CA GLY A 486 14.47 22.51 -5.99
C GLY A 486 14.13 23.63 -6.97
N ALA A 487 14.40 23.49 -8.27
CA ALA A 487 14.30 24.55 -9.27
C ALA A 487 12.93 25.28 -9.29
N SER A 488 11.84 24.55 -9.05
CA SER A 488 10.48 25.11 -9.02
C SER A 488 10.21 26.05 -7.83
N TYR A 489 11.08 26.02 -6.82
CA TYR A 489 11.03 26.83 -5.60
C TYR A 489 11.97 28.05 -5.64
N ALA A 490 12.85 28.15 -6.65
CA ALA A 490 13.90 29.17 -6.77
C ALA A 490 13.38 30.62 -6.70
N ASN A 491 12.19 30.90 -7.22
CA ASN A 491 11.56 32.24 -7.21
C ASN A 491 10.46 32.41 -6.15
N LYS A 492 10.19 31.37 -5.36
CA LYS A 492 9.06 31.34 -4.41
C LYS A 492 9.54 31.39 -2.96
N THR A 493 10.56 30.61 -2.65
CA THR A 493 11.02 30.43 -1.28
C THR A 493 12.53 30.33 -1.13
N GLN A 494 13.31 29.91 -2.13
CA GLN A 494 14.75 29.66 -1.95
C GLN A 494 15.61 30.95 -1.92
N GLU A 495 16.61 30.97 -1.04
CA GLU A 495 17.62 32.03 -1.04
C GLU A 495 18.66 31.80 -2.14
N ALA A 496 19.42 32.85 -2.47
CA ALA A 496 20.55 32.74 -3.38
C ALA A 496 21.64 31.80 -2.81
N TRP A 497 22.53 31.36 -3.69
CA TRP A 497 23.68 30.55 -3.31
C TRP A 497 24.47 31.16 -2.12
N PRO A 498 24.83 30.39 -1.08
CA PRO A 498 25.56 30.96 0.05
C PRO A 498 26.93 31.47 -0.41
N THR A 499 27.40 32.59 0.14
CA THR A 499 28.71 33.18 -0.24
C THR A 499 29.90 32.51 0.43
N TRP A 500 29.66 31.79 1.52
CA TRP A 500 30.65 30.98 2.25
C TRP A 500 30.80 29.56 1.70
N ALA A 501 29.94 29.21 0.74
CA ALA A 501 29.97 28.02 -0.05
C ALA A 501 31.33 27.96 -0.80
N PRO A 502 32.11 26.87 -0.74
CA PRO A 502 33.44 26.80 -1.35
C PRO A 502 33.40 27.16 -2.84
N GLN A 503 34.21 28.13 -3.27
CA GLN A 503 34.36 28.37 -4.70
C GLN A 503 34.99 27.15 -5.35
N LYS A 504 34.41 26.73 -6.48
CA LYS A 504 34.92 25.65 -7.32
C LYS A 504 36.45 25.80 -7.47
N PRO A 505 37.26 24.79 -7.10
CA PRO A 505 38.72 24.89 -7.16
C PRO A 505 39.17 25.31 -8.56
N HIS A 506 40.04 26.31 -8.65
CA HIS A 506 40.53 26.80 -9.93
C HIS A 506 41.24 25.66 -10.69
N GLY A 507 40.67 25.21 -11.81
CA GLY A 507 41.18 24.07 -12.60
C GLY A 507 40.42 22.75 -12.41
N SER A 508 39.40 22.70 -11.54
CA SER A 508 38.43 21.59 -11.54
C SER A 508 37.64 21.62 -12.86
N THR A 509 38.12 20.83 -13.81
CA THR A 509 37.60 20.76 -15.16
C THR A 509 36.76 19.49 -15.21
N ASP A 510 35.45 19.65 -15.31
CA ASP A 510 34.60 18.54 -15.74
C ASP A 510 34.85 18.38 -17.25
N LEU A 511 35.31 17.21 -17.64
CA LEU A 511 35.85 16.89 -18.97
C LEU A 511 34.82 17.11 -20.11
N ARG A 512 33.53 17.24 -19.80
CA ARG A 512 32.49 17.58 -20.79
C ARG A 512 32.23 19.07 -20.98
N ASN A 513 32.77 19.93 -20.12
CA ASN A 513 32.64 21.39 -20.29
C ASN A 513 33.56 21.97 -21.37
N GLU A 514 34.51 21.17 -21.91
CA GLU A 514 35.48 21.61 -22.93
C GLU A 514 35.50 20.63 -24.13
N PRO A 515 34.66 20.83 -25.17
CA PRO A 515 34.50 19.89 -26.30
C PRO A 515 35.77 19.55 -27.08
N TRP A 516 36.83 20.36 -26.97
CA TRP A 516 38.13 20.08 -27.59
C TRP A 516 39.00 19.07 -26.83
N VAL A 517 38.68 18.80 -25.55
CA VAL A 517 39.39 17.80 -24.72
C VAL A 517 39.02 16.37 -25.15
N LEU A 518 37.79 16.18 -25.63
CA LEU A 518 37.35 14.95 -26.33
C LEU A 518 38.09 14.72 -27.66
N GLY A 519 38.81 15.71 -28.16
CA GLY A 519 39.65 15.63 -29.37
C GLY A 519 41.12 15.34 -29.10
N GLN A 520 41.54 15.12 -27.85
CA GLN A 520 42.93 14.84 -27.49
C GLN A 520 43.11 13.51 -26.74
N PRO A 521 44.27 12.83 -26.87
CA PRO A 521 44.54 11.59 -26.14
C PRO A 521 44.46 11.80 -24.62
N PRO A 522 43.90 10.87 -23.83
CA PRO A 522 43.63 9.46 -24.14
C PRO A 522 42.30 9.15 -24.87
N TRP A 523 41.49 10.16 -25.22
CA TRP A 523 40.11 9.98 -25.67
C TRP A 523 39.91 9.79 -27.19
N THR A 524 40.96 9.43 -27.94
CA THR A 524 40.85 9.15 -29.39
C THR A 524 40.64 7.66 -29.65
N CYS A 525 39.51 7.28 -30.26
CA CYS A 525 39.22 5.93 -30.74
C CYS A 525 40.39 5.35 -31.55
N GLN A 526 40.98 4.26 -31.06
CA GLN A 526 41.85 3.38 -31.84
C GLN A 526 41.33 1.94 -31.75
N GLY A 527 40.77 1.46 -32.85
CA GLY A 527 40.33 0.08 -33.07
C GLY A 527 40.41 -0.24 -34.57
N ARG A 528 40.77 -1.48 -34.92
CA ARG A 528 41.60 -1.84 -36.09
C ARG A 528 41.02 -1.71 -37.50
N ASP A 529 39.82 -1.15 -37.70
CA ASP A 529 39.25 -0.91 -39.03
C ASP A 529 38.67 0.51 -39.12
N GLY A 530 39.41 1.38 -39.82
CA GLY A 530 39.30 2.83 -39.70
C GLY A 530 37.99 3.47 -40.16
N CYS A 531 37.64 4.57 -39.51
CA CYS A 531 36.65 5.53 -40.00
C CYS A 531 37.16 6.20 -41.29
N HIS A 532 36.78 5.66 -42.45
CA HIS A 532 37.02 6.32 -43.73
C HIS A 532 35.72 6.82 -44.38
N GLY A 533 35.76 8.10 -44.75
CA GLY A 533 34.81 8.73 -45.66
C GLY A 533 35.21 10.17 -46.01
N SER A 534 36.37 10.32 -46.68
CA SER A 534 36.70 11.28 -47.77
C SER A 534 36.10 12.71 -47.77
N GLY A 535 36.83 13.80 -47.97
CA GLY A 535 38.04 13.97 -48.78
C GLY A 535 38.66 15.38 -48.66
N ARG A 536 39.84 15.50 -49.29
CA ARG A 536 40.84 16.57 -49.20
C ARG A 536 40.51 17.83 -50.04
N GLY A 537 41.15 18.94 -49.63
CA GLY A 537 41.54 20.10 -50.48
C GLY A 537 40.81 21.38 -50.07
N GLY A 538 41.42 22.51 -49.71
CA GLY A 538 42.71 23.07 -50.11
C GLY A 538 42.47 24.32 -50.98
N GLU A 539 42.58 25.50 -50.36
CA GLU A 539 42.84 26.86 -50.90
C GLU A 539 42.07 27.44 -52.11
N GLY A 540 41.61 28.71 -51.99
CA GLY A 540 41.38 29.58 -53.16
C GLY A 540 40.29 30.68 -53.05
N LEU A 541 40.71 31.88 -52.63
CA LEU A 541 40.30 33.25 -53.07
C LEU A 541 38.86 33.56 -53.55
N GLY A 542 38.27 34.63 -53.00
CA GLY A 542 37.23 35.39 -53.70
C GLY A 542 36.43 36.38 -52.85
N SER A 543 36.96 37.57 -52.62
CA SER A 543 36.18 38.71 -52.13
C SER A 543 35.09 39.11 -53.13
N ASN A 544 33.82 39.14 -52.71
CA ASN A 544 32.87 40.17 -53.12
C ASN A 544 31.54 40.09 -52.36
N GLY A 545 31.12 41.24 -51.82
CA GLY A 545 29.69 41.60 -51.82
C GLY A 545 28.91 41.32 -50.55
N LYS A 546 29.09 42.20 -49.56
CA LYS A 546 28.06 42.72 -48.65
C LYS A 546 26.62 42.31 -49.01
N ARG A 547 26.01 41.46 -48.19
CA ARG A 547 24.58 41.40 -47.77
C ARG A 547 24.22 39.96 -47.40
N ILE A 548 24.57 39.46 -46.20
CA ILE A 548 23.72 38.63 -45.29
C ILE A 548 24.39 38.54 -43.88
N ALA A 549 25.06 39.61 -43.41
CA ALA A 549 25.64 39.65 -42.05
C ALA A 549 24.77 40.45 -41.05
N GLY A 550 23.49 40.67 -41.38
CA GLY A 550 22.56 41.49 -40.61
C GLY A 550 21.18 40.84 -40.36
N LEU A 551 21.04 39.52 -40.57
CA LEU A 551 19.75 38.82 -40.43
C LEU A 551 19.77 37.62 -39.46
N PHE A 552 20.87 37.37 -38.76
CA PHE A 552 20.92 36.41 -37.65
C PHE A 552 21.36 37.01 -36.30
N ALA A 553 21.55 38.33 -36.24
CA ALA A 553 21.99 39.02 -35.02
C ALA A 553 20.86 39.67 -34.19
N HIS A 554 19.60 39.62 -34.64
CA HIS A 554 18.48 40.16 -33.87
C HIS A 554 17.24 39.26 -33.97
N ARG A 555 17.30 38.09 -33.31
CA ARG A 555 16.15 37.34 -32.77
C ARG A 555 16.58 36.16 -31.89
N ARG A 556 17.57 36.34 -31.01
CA ARG A 556 17.61 35.56 -29.74
C ARG A 556 16.78 36.33 -28.73
N ALA A 557 15.46 36.28 -28.92
CA ALA A 557 14.57 36.49 -27.78
C ALA A 557 14.96 35.43 -26.75
N ALA A 558 15.24 35.86 -25.53
CA ALA A 558 15.48 34.99 -24.40
C ALA A 558 14.28 34.05 -24.21
N ARG A 559 14.32 32.86 -24.81
CA ARG A 559 13.66 31.70 -24.22
C ARG A 559 14.43 31.46 -22.93
N GLN A 560 13.76 31.60 -21.78
CA GLN A 560 14.26 31.04 -20.52
C GLN A 560 14.75 29.61 -20.85
N ARG A 561 16.06 29.39 -20.78
CA ARG A 561 16.58 28.02 -20.80
C ARG A 561 16.08 27.39 -19.52
N ASP A 562 15.50 26.21 -19.62
CA ASP A 562 15.17 25.43 -18.44
C ASP A 562 16.45 25.24 -17.63
N VAL A 563 16.39 25.58 -16.35
CA VAL A 563 17.55 25.50 -15.45
C VAL A 563 17.98 24.06 -15.22
N ASN A 564 17.08 23.09 -15.38
CA ASN A 564 17.36 21.66 -15.30
C ASN A 564 18.06 21.09 -16.53
N ASP A 565 18.11 21.83 -17.64
CA ASP A 565 18.82 21.37 -18.83
C ASP A 565 20.32 21.68 -18.72
N HIS A 566 20.75 22.64 -17.89
CA HIS A 566 22.16 23.03 -17.70
C HIS A 566 22.94 23.31 -19.02
N GLY A 567 22.26 23.48 -20.16
CA GLY A 567 22.89 23.54 -21.48
C GLY A 567 23.35 22.18 -22.06
N LEU A 568 23.25 21.08 -21.31
CA LEU A 568 23.52 19.69 -21.72
C LEU A 568 22.25 18.89 -22.06
N GLY A 569 21.08 19.40 -21.64
CA GLY A 569 19.82 18.66 -21.58
C GLY A 569 19.72 17.80 -20.32
N ARG A 570 18.54 17.22 -20.10
CA ARG A 570 18.34 16.17 -19.11
C ARG A 570 19.00 14.88 -19.59
N THR A 571 19.65 14.14 -18.70
CA THR A 571 20.49 12.99 -19.05
C THR A 571 19.95 11.71 -18.42
N VAL A 572 20.58 10.58 -18.75
CA VAL A 572 20.23 9.31 -18.14
C VAL A 572 20.52 9.31 -16.63
N GLU A 573 21.57 10.01 -16.19
CA GLU A 573 21.93 10.17 -14.78
C GLU A 573 20.86 10.92 -13.99
N THR A 574 20.34 12.03 -14.52
CA THR A 574 19.26 12.76 -13.84
C THR A 574 17.98 11.95 -13.79
N GLN A 575 17.69 11.18 -14.85
CA GLN A 575 16.55 10.26 -14.89
C GLN A 575 16.69 9.14 -13.85
N ALA A 576 17.86 8.49 -13.77
CA ALA A 576 18.12 7.42 -12.81
C ALA A 576 18.19 7.95 -11.37
N SER A 577 18.65 9.20 -11.18
CA SER A 577 18.55 9.87 -9.90
C SER A 577 17.09 10.05 -9.46
N GLY A 578 16.21 10.43 -10.38
CA GLY A 578 14.77 10.48 -10.15
C GLY A 578 14.18 9.09 -9.90
N LEU A 579 14.61 8.08 -10.66
CA LEU A 579 14.19 6.69 -10.47
C LEU A 579 14.49 6.20 -9.05
N GLY A 580 15.68 6.48 -8.51
CA GLY A 580 16.06 6.08 -7.16
C GLY A 580 15.09 6.58 -6.08
N VAL A 581 14.70 7.86 -6.13
CA VAL A 581 13.76 8.44 -5.15
C VAL A 581 12.30 8.03 -5.38
N VAL A 582 11.85 7.93 -6.63
CA VAL A 582 10.48 7.50 -6.94
C VAL A 582 10.28 6.01 -6.62
N LYS A 583 11.29 5.17 -6.90
CA LYS A 583 11.32 3.77 -6.46
C LYS A 583 11.26 3.69 -4.93
N ALA A 584 12.09 4.46 -4.22
CA ALA A 584 12.04 4.50 -2.76
C ALA A 584 10.68 4.96 -2.23
N ALA A 585 10.04 5.96 -2.82
CA ALA A 585 8.67 6.36 -2.46
C ALA A 585 7.67 5.23 -2.69
N SER A 586 7.73 4.54 -3.83
CA SER A 586 6.90 3.37 -4.14
C SER A 586 7.08 2.24 -3.12
N ASP A 587 8.33 1.88 -2.83
CA ASP A 587 8.65 0.79 -1.92
C ASP A 587 8.32 1.13 -0.45
N PHE A 588 8.54 2.38 -0.02
CA PHE A 588 8.12 2.78 1.33
C PHE A 588 6.61 2.94 1.42
N ALA A 589 5.92 3.43 0.39
CA ALA A 589 4.46 3.55 0.40
C ALA A 589 3.76 2.19 0.39
N SER A 590 4.34 1.18 -0.27
CA SER A 590 3.86 -0.20 -0.21
C SER A 590 4.10 -0.85 1.17
N ARG A 591 5.05 -0.33 1.96
CA ARG A 591 5.42 -0.84 3.30
C ARG A 591 4.86 -0.03 4.48
N ASP A 592 4.64 1.28 4.34
CA ASP A 592 4.11 2.13 5.40
C ASP A 592 2.69 1.66 5.67
N GLY A 593 2.49 1.14 6.87
CA GLY A 593 1.21 0.74 7.39
C GLY A 593 0.14 1.85 7.38
N ARG A 594 0.41 3.05 6.90
CA ARG A 594 -0.66 4.00 6.56
C ARG A 594 -1.35 3.70 5.22
N HIS A 595 -0.75 2.86 4.39
CA HIS A 595 -1.30 2.32 3.14
C HIS A 595 -1.16 0.78 3.02
N TYR A 596 -0.51 0.10 3.97
CA TYR A 596 -0.61 -1.36 4.22
C TYR A 596 -0.44 -1.75 5.72
N PRO A 597 -1.33 -1.38 6.67
CA PRO A 597 -1.20 -1.78 8.08
C PRO A 597 -1.72 -3.20 8.29
N GLY A 598 -1.01 -4.20 7.79
CA GLY A 598 -1.48 -5.59 7.84
C GLY A 598 -0.65 -6.54 8.70
N LEU A 599 0.63 -6.25 8.93
CA LEU A 599 1.58 -7.34 9.15
C LEU A 599 1.66 -7.93 10.57
N ILE A 600 0.69 -7.64 11.45
CA ILE A 600 0.62 -8.35 12.75
C ILE A 600 -0.74 -9.04 13.02
N LEU A 601 -1.85 -8.72 12.32
CA LEU A 601 -3.14 -9.40 12.57
C LEU A 601 -4.06 -9.62 11.33
N ALA A 602 -3.66 -9.22 10.12
CA ALA A 602 -4.43 -9.46 8.89
C ALA A 602 -3.66 -10.38 7.94
N GLN A 603 -4.18 -11.57 7.67
CA GLN A 603 -3.67 -12.45 6.61
C GLN A 603 -4.29 -12.04 5.28
N ARG A 604 -3.44 -11.68 4.33
CA ARG A 604 -3.82 -11.58 2.92
C ARG A 604 -3.86 -12.99 2.36
N ILE A 605 -5.04 -13.48 1.95
CA ILE A 605 -5.21 -14.83 1.41
C ILE A 605 -4.86 -14.81 -0.08
N GLU A 606 -3.87 -15.61 -0.47
CA GLU A 606 -3.37 -15.64 -1.84
C GLU A 606 -4.25 -16.43 -2.82
N TYR A 607 -4.11 -16.20 -4.13
CA TYR A 607 -4.87 -16.92 -5.16
C TYR A 607 -4.60 -18.44 -5.17
N GLU A 608 -3.42 -18.90 -4.76
CA GLU A 608 -3.10 -20.33 -4.62
C GLU A 608 -3.62 -20.95 -3.31
N GLU A 609 -3.77 -20.15 -2.25
CA GLU A 609 -4.48 -20.56 -1.04
C GLU A 609 -5.99 -20.69 -1.30
N ARG A 610 -6.57 -20.03 -2.31
CA ARG A 610 -8.00 -20.22 -2.69
C ARG A 610 -8.28 -21.60 -3.27
N THR A 611 -7.33 -22.23 -3.96
CA THR A 611 -7.49 -23.58 -4.53
C THR A 611 -7.12 -24.69 -3.55
N VAL A 612 -6.25 -24.42 -2.57
CA VAL A 612 -5.89 -25.35 -1.49
C VAL A 612 -6.87 -25.25 -0.32
N ALA A 613 -7.31 -24.06 0.10
CA ALA A 613 -8.32 -23.88 1.16
C ALA A 613 -9.70 -24.41 0.75
N ALA A 614 -10.07 -24.34 -0.53
CA ALA A 614 -11.25 -25.00 -1.07
C ALA A 614 -11.16 -26.55 -1.02
N LYS A 615 -9.98 -27.12 -0.73
CA LYS A 615 -9.75 -28.56 -0.59
C LYS A 615 -9.26 -29.01 0.79
N SER A 616 -8.83 -28.14 1.70
CA SER A 616 -8.18 -28.61 2.94
C SER A 616 -8.24 -27.74 4.20
N LEU A 617 -9.06 -26.70 4.31
CA LEU A 617 -9.27 -26.05 5.61
C LEU A 617 -10.71 -26.24 6.08
N SER A 618 -10.89 -27.20 6.99
CA SER A 618 -12.13 -27.28 7.74
C SER A 618 -12.18 -26.10 8.71
N THR A 619 -13.36 -25.55 8.98
CA THR A 619 -13.54 -24.49 9.99
C THR A 619 -13.06 -24.89 11.39
N GLN A 620 -12.78 -26.18 11.64
CA GLN A 620 -12.17 -26.68 12.88
C GLN A 620 -10.67 -26.39 13.02
N ASP A 621 -9.98 -25.93 11.97
CA ASP A 621 -8.51 -25.72 11.99
C ASP A 621 -8.10 -24.26 12.32
N LEU A 622 -9.05 -23.31 12.33
CA LEU A 622 -8.80 -21.92 12.70
C LEU A 622 -8.71 -21.78 14.23
N LYS A 623 -7.58 -21.28 14.75
CA LYS A 623 -7.39 -21.07 16.19
C LYS A 623 -7.80 -19.68 16.68
N GLU A 624 -7.76 -18.66 15.82
CA GLU A 624 -8.00 -17.25 16.15
C GLU A 624 -8.79 -16.54 15.04
N ALA A 625 -9.48 -15.45 15.40
CA ALA A 625 -10.21 -14.61 14.44
C ALA A 625 -9.25 -13.65 13.72
N TYR A 626 -9.51 -13.37 12.43
CA TYR A 626 -8.69 -12.47 11.62
C TYR A 626 -9.52 -11.78 10.54
N PHE A 627 -8.95 -10.79 9.86
CA PHE A 627 -9.59 -10.06 8.77
C PHE A 627 -8.93 -10.46 7.45
N ALA A 628 -9.70 -11.08 6.55
CA ALA A 628 -9.24 -11.46 5.22
C ALA A 628 -9.59 -10.35 4.23
N ILE A 629 -8.57 -9.78 3.60
CA ILE A 629 -8.71 -8.65 2.68
C ILE A 629 -8.66 -9.19 1.24
N TYR A 630 -9.74 -8.97 0.48
CA TYR A 630 -9.85 -9.38 -0.92
C TYR A 630 -9.75 -8.18 -1.89
N ASP A 631 -10.07 -6.98 -1.40
CA ASP A 631 -10.02 -5.70 -2.11
C ASP A 631 -9.61 -4.58 -1.13
N ASN A 632 -8.81 -3.62 -1.58
CA ASN A 632 -8.29 -2.56 -0.71
C ASN A 632 -9.38 -1.64 -0.15
N THR A 633 -10.55 -1.55 -0.79
CA THR A 633 -11.70 -0.79 -0.24
C THR A 633 -12.22 -1.39 1.09
N PHE A 634 -11.86 -2.64 1.41
CA PHE A 634 -12.15 -3.21 2.73
C PHE A 634 -11.26 -2.63 3.85
N LEU A 635 -10.12 -2.00 3.52
CA LEU A 635 -9.31 -1.29 4.50
C LEU A 635 -10.05 -0.08 5.08
N ASP A 636 -10.86 0.60 4.27
CA ASP A 636 -11.75 1.69 4.74
C ASP A 636 -12.80 1.16 5.72
N VAL A 637 -13.20 -0.11 5.56
CA VAL A 637 -14.11 -0.80 6.46
C VAL A 637 -13.43 -1.18 7.77
N VAL A 638 -12.28 -1.86 7.73
CA VAL A 638 -11.64 -2.39 8.95
C VAL A 638 -10.85 -1.34 9.74
N GLY A 639 -10.37 -0.27 9.10
CA GLY A 639 -9.60 0.79 9.76
C GLY A 639 -8.19 0.33 10.18
N SER A 640 -7.48 1.19 10.92
CA SER A 640 -6.03 1.03 11.18
C SER A 640 -5.66 0.05 12.30
N ASN A 641 -6.62 -0.37 13.14
CA ASN A 641 -6.36 -1.26 14.27
C ASN A 641 -7.57 -2.17 14.58
N PRO A 642 -7.96 -3.06 13.65
CA PRO A 642 -9.13 -3.90 13.85
C PRO A 642 -8.84 -5.02 14.85
N THR A 643 -9.84 -5.38 15.65
CA THR A 643 -9.76 -6.47 16.63
C THR A 643 -11.01 -7.31 16.58
N ALA A 644 -10.93 -8.62 16.75
CA ALA A 644 -12.10 -9.49 16.89
C ALA A 644 -11.94 -10.40 18.12
N GLU A 645 -12.75 -10.17 19.15
CA GLU A 645 -12.61 -10.86 20.44
C GLU A 645 -13.90 -11.56 20.86
N ALA A 646 -13.78 -12.78 21.36
CA ALA A 646 -14.91 -13.49 21.96
C ALA A 646 -15.20 -12.91 23.34
N VAL A 647 -16.36 -12.28 23.49
CA VAL A 647 -16.75 -11.57 24.72
C VAL A 647 -17.69 -12.37 25.62
N LEU A 648 -18.41 -13.35 25.05
CA LEU A 648 -19.29 -14.26 25.79
C LEU A 648 -19.17 -15.67 25.21
N SER A 649 -19.31 -16.67 26.07
CA SER A 649 -19.26 -18.08 25.70
C SER A 649 -20.18 -18.93 26.59
N ARG A 650 -20.87 -19.91 26.00
CA ARG A 650 -21.69 -20.91 26.67
C ARG A 650 -21.42 -22.30 26.07
N ARG A 651 -21.90 -23.35 26.74
CA ARG A 651 -21.78 -24.75 26.29
C ARG A 651 -22.95 -25.21 25.39
N TYR A 652 -23.75 -24.27 24.92
CA TYR A 652 -24.90 -24.51 24.07
C TYR A 652 -25.06 -23.32 23.12
N LYS A 653 -25.80 -23.54 22.03
CA LYS A 653 -26.00 -22.60 20.93
C LYS A 653 -26.91 -21.41 21.27
N PHE A 654 -26.46 -20.57 22.19
CA PHE A 654 -27.24 -19.45 22.74
C PHE A 654 -27.23 -18.19 21.87
N ALA A 655 -26.32 -18.10 20.91
CA ALA A 655 -26.07 -16.92 20.07
C ALA A 655 -26.23 -17.28 18.59
N HIS A 656 -27.46 -17.21 18.07
CA HIS A 656 -27.79 -17.65 16.72
C HIS A 656 -28.29 -16.49 15.84
N GLU A 657 -29.39 -15.85 16.24
CA GLU A 657 -30.21 -15.01 15.35
C GLU A 657 -30.63 -13.69 16.03
N ALA A 658 -31.30 -12.80 15.28
CA ALA A 658 -31.85 -11.53 15.77
C ALA A 658 -30.92 -10.60 16.60
N PRO A 659 -29.64 -10.38 16.26
CA PRO A 659 -28.85 -9.40 16.98
C PRO A 659 -29.42 -7.98 16.75
N VAL A 660 -29.96 -7.37 17.81
CA VAL A 660 -30.54 -6.01 17.82
C VAL A 660 -29.86 -5.16 18.89
N TYR A 661 -29.09 -4.17 18.45
CA TYR A 661 -28.49 -3.19 19.34
C TYR A 661 -29.52 -2.14 19.82
N VAL A 662 -29.55 -1.90 21.13
CA VAL A 662 -30.38 -0.91 21.81
C VAL A 662 -29.46 0.11 22.49
N PRO A 663 -29.14 1.23 21.82
CA PRO A 663 -28.06 2.15 22.25
C PRO A 663 -28.27 2.77 23.63
N GLU A 664 -29.52 3.06 23.99
CA GLU A 664 -29.90 3.63 25.30
C GLU A 664 -29.50 2.75 26.49
N GLN A 665 -29.36 1.45 26.26
CA GLN A 665 -29.00 0.46 27.26
C GLN A 665 -27.57 -0.05 27.08
N ASP A 666 -26.91 0.33 25.98
CA ASP A 666 -25.66 -0.28 25.50
C ASP A 666 -25.71 -1.82 25.54
N ALA A 667 -26.82 -2.36 25.03
CA ALA A 667 -27.15 -3.77 25.10
C ALA A 667 -27.58 -4.29 23.72
N VAL A 668 -27.31 -5.56 23.47
CA VAL A 668 -27.75 -6.30 22.29
C VAL A 668 -28.68 -7.41 22.73
N TYR A 669 -29.84 -7.51 22.08
CA TYR A 669 -30.77 -8.62 22.22
C TYR A 669 -30.53 -9.59 21.07
N PHE A 670 -30.60 -10.89 21.32
CA PHE A 670 -30.47 -11.92 20.28
C PHE A 670 -31.15 -13.22 20.73
N THR A 671 -31.34 -14.15 19.79
CA THR A 671 -32.01 -15.43 20.00
C THR A 671 -31.02 -16.59 19.93
N SER A 672 -31.30 -17.64 20.70
CA SER A 672 -30.59 -18.91 20.59
C SER A 672 -31.01 -19.67 19.33
N ASN A 673 -30.25 -20.69 18.97
CA ASN A 673 -30.76 -21.71 18.06
C ASN A 673 -31.90 -22.49 18.76
N VAL A 674 -32.62 -23.34 18.03
CA VAL A 674 -33.67 -24.17 18.59
C VAL A 674 -33.08 -25.13 19.64
N LEU A 675 -33.40 -24.88 20.91
CA LEU A 675 -32.98 -25.70 22.04
C LEU A 675 -34.00 -26.80 22.31
N ARG A 676 -33.50 -27.97 22.70
CA ARG A 676 -34.32 -29.11 23.12
C ARG A 676 -33.83 -29.56 24.50
N ASP A 677 -34.69 -29.47 25.51
CA ASP A 677 -34.36 -29.97 26.84
C ASP A 677 -34.21 -31.50 26.78
N LYS A 678 -33.18 -32.04 27.43
CA LYS A 678 -32.90 -33.50 27.44
C LYS A 678 -34.08 -34.36 27.92
N ASP A 679 -34.98 -33.77 28.70
CA ASP A 679 -36.14 -34.44 29.30
C ASP A 679 -37.50 -33.99 28.70
N LYS A 680 -37.53 -33.00 27.80
CA LYS A 680 -38.76 -32.48 27.19
C LYS A 680 -38.57 -32.36 25.68
N HIS A 681 -39.36 -33.12 24.91
CA HIS A 681 -39.36 -33.09 23.44
C HIS A 681 -39.85 -31.75 22.83
N ASN A 682 -40.08 -30.71 23.63
CA ASN A 682 -40.61 -29.44 23.16
C ASN A 682 -39.45 -28.49 22.79
N PRO A 683 -39.28 -28.16 21.51
CA PRO A 683 -38.30 -27.16 21.10
C PRO A 683 -38.69 -25.78 21.63
N HIS A 684 -37.69 -24.99 22.00
CA HIS A 684 -37.87 -23.59 22.36
C HIS A 684 -36.67 -22.75 21.89
N ILE A 685 -36.85 -21.44 21.82
CA ILE A 685 -35.78 -20.47 21.59
C ILE A 685 -35.71 -19.54 22.80
N GLU A 686 -34.50 -19.23 23.24
CA GLU A 686 -34.24 -18.27 24.31
C GLU A 686 -33.87 -16.91 23.74
N ILE A 687 -34.53 -15.85 24.22
CA ILE A 687 -34.09 -14.48 23.95
C ILE A 687 -33.12 -14.06 25.05
N THR A 688 -31.94 -13.62 24.65
CA THR A 688 -30.86 -13.20 25.53
C THR A 688 -30.62 -11.71 25.37
N LYS A 689 -30.42 -11.01 26.48
CA LYS A 689 -29.91 -9.64 26.51
C LYS A 689 -28.45 -9.66 26.96
N ALA A 690 -27.53 -9.27 26.09
CA ALA A 690 -26.13 -9.03 26.42
C ALA A 690 -25.90 -7.52 26.65
N SER A 691 -25.36 -7.15 27.81
CA SER A 691 -25.07 -5.76 28.17
C SER A 691 -23.59 -5.59 28.46
N ARG A 692 -23.01 -4.47 28.00
CA ARG A 692 -21.64 -4.08 28.31
C ARG A 692 -21.61 -3.26 29.60
N ARG A 693 -20.71 -3.63 30.52
CA ARG A 693 -20.47 -2.89 31.77
C ARG A 693 -19.52 -1.73 31.54
N ALA A 694 -19.47 -0.80 32.49
CA ALA A 694 -18.58 0.37 32.43
C ALA A 694 -17.08 0.01 32.39
N ASP A 695 -16.71 -1.17 32.92
CA ASP A 695 -15.35 -1.71 32.88
C ASP A 695 -15.01 -2.42 31.56
N GLY A 696 -15.92 -2.42 30.59
CA GLY A 696 -15.77 -3.09 29.29
C GLY A 696 -16.15 -4.57 29.28
N THR A 697 -16.45 -5.17 30.43
CA THR A 697 -16.85 -6.59 30.50
C THR A 697 -18.30 -6.80 30.07
N TRP A 698 -18.60 -8.00 29.55
CA TRP A 698 -19.94 -8.34 29.07
C TRP A 698 -20.68 -9.26 30.04
N THR A 699 -21.98 -9.04 30.14
CA THR A 699 -22.90 -9.92 30.86
C THR A 699 -24.09 -10.26 30.00
N CYS A 700 -24.62 -11.47 30.14
CA CYS A 700 -25.86 -11.85 29.48
C CYS A 700 -26.89 -12.40 30.48
N GLU A 701 -28.15 -12.06 30.23
CA GLU A 701 -29.31 -12.54 30.97
C GLU A 701 -30.41 -13.01 30.00
N LYS A 702 -31.18 -14.01 30.43
CA LYS A 702 -32.37 -14.45 29.69
C LYS A 702 -33.48 -13.42 29.85
N VAL A 703 -34.13 -13.08 28.75
CA VAL A 703 -35.31 -12.22 28.71
C VAL A 703 -36.54 -13.10 28.86
N ASP A 704 -37.30 -12.89 29.94
CA ASP A 704 -38.58 -13.55 30.16
C ASP A 704 -39.67 -12.82 29.36
N THR A 705 -40.17 -13.46 28.30
CA THR A 705 -41.06 -12.84 27.33
C THR A 705 -41.96 -13.87 26.64
N ASP A 706 -43.11 -13.40 26.14
CA ASP A 706 -44.10 -14.20 25.44
C ASP A 706 -43.83 -14.33 23.92
N VAL A 707 -42.70 -13.83 23.42
CA VAL A 707 -42.32 -13.99 22.01
C VAL A 707 -42.07 -15.48 21.72
N SER A 708 -43.00 -16.12 21.01
CA SER A 708 -42.93 -17.55 20.71
C SER A 708 -41.98 -17.84 19.56
N MET A 709 -40.94 -18.65 19.82
CA MET A 709 -39.95 -19.05 18.81
C MET A 709 -39.43 -17.84 18.02
N GLY A 710 -38.97 -16.80 18.74
CA GLY A 710 -38.44 -15.60 18.10
C GLY A 710 -37.22 -15.95 17.26
N ASN A 711 -37.19 -15.53 15.99
CA ASN A 711 -36.04 -15.78 15.12
C ASN A 711 -35.32 -14.49 14.74
N GLY A 712 -35.72 -13.78 13.67
CA GLY A 712 -35.18 -12.46 13.31
C GLY A 712 -35.87 -11.30 14.04
N ALA A 713 -35.18 -10.16 14.16
CA ALA A 713 -35.68 -9.00 14.88
C ALA A 713 -35.03 -7.70 14.44
N ILE A 714 -35.69 -6.58 14.73
CA ILE A 714 -35.17 -5.24 14.44
C ILE A 714 -35.58 -4.19 15.47
N ASN A 715 -34.77 -3.14 15.59
CA ASN A 715 -35.08 -1.98 16.41
C ASN A 715 -36.34 -1.28 15.88
N TYR A 716 -37.25 -0.94 16.80
CA TYR A 716 -38.50 -0.27 16.48
C TYR A 716 -38.89 0.72 17.57
N CYS A 717 -38.39 1.97 17.49
CA CYS A 717 -38.80 3.09 18.34
C CYS A 717 -38.86 2.75 19.86
N HIS A 718 -37.71 2.58 20.50
CA HIS A 718 -37.54 2.14 21.91
C HIS A 718 -38.07 0.71 22.23
N GLN A 719 -38.64 0.01 21.25
CA GLN A 719 -39.10 -1.37 21.31
C GLN A 719 -38.31 -2.22 20.30
N ILE A 720 -38.58 -3.53 20.27
CA ILE A 720 -38.01 -4.47 19.30
C ILE A 720 -39.15 -5.17 18.57
N LEU A 721 -39.10 -5.20 17.25
CA LEU A 721 -39.97 -6.06 16.43
C LEU A 721 -39.30 -7.41 16.25
N PHE A 722 -40.02 -8.48 16.55
CA PHE A 722 -39.60 -9.86 16.35
C PHE A 722 -40.47 -10.54 15.29
N CYS A 723 -39.82 -11.36 14.48
CA CYS A 723 -40.45 -12.48 13.80
C CYS A 723 -40.65 -13.61 14.82
N ALA A 724 -41.89 -13.80 15.26
CA ALA A 724 -42.28 -14.95 16.05
C ALA A 724 -42.65 -16.10 15.10
N GLN A 725 -41.87 -17.17 15.05
CA GLN A 725 -42.15 -18.28 14.12
C GLN A 725 -43.41 -19.06 14.51
N GLY A 726 -43.84 -18.95 15.76
CA GLY A 726 -45.00 -19.65 16.29
C GLY A 726 -44.72 -21.12 16.60
N THR A 727 -45.77 -21.87 16.93
CA THR A 727 -45.70 -23.31 17.24
C THR A 727 -46.85 -24.05 16.56
N LYS A 728 -47.02 -25.36 16.82
CA LYS A 728 -48.21 -26.12 16.40
C LYS A 728 -49.49 -25.61 17.08
N MET A 729 -49.38 -24.93 18.22
CA MET A 729 -50.52 -24.45 19.02
C MET A 729 -50.79 -22.94 18.88
N HIS A 730 -49.76 -22.16 18.54
CA HIS A 730 -49.85 -20.71 18.45
C HIS A 730 -49.39 -20.23 17.06
N PRO A 731 -50.11 -19.30 16.43
CA PRO A 731 -49.70 -18.74 15.14
C PRO A 731 -48.37 -18.00 15.28
N GLY A 732 -47.59 -17.99 14.19
CA GLY A 732 -46.46 -17.07 14.06
C GLY A 732 -46.93 -15.69 13.63
N GLY A 733 -46.01 -14.74 13.49
CA GLY A 733 -46.30 -13.39 13.06
C GLY A 733 -45.27 -12.36 13.50
N ILE A 734 -45.59 -11.09 13.27
CA ILE A 734 -44.75 -9.97 13.69
C ILE A 734 -45.24 -9.47 15.05
N VAL A 735 -44.34 -9.47 16.03
CA VAL A 735 -44.61 -9.12 17.43
C VAL A 735 -43.71 -7.97 17.86
N VAL A 736 -44.28 -6.93 18.45
CA VAL A 736 -43.49 -5.88 19.11
C VAL A 736 -43.30 -6.23 20.60
N MET A 737 -42.10 -6.01 21.13
CA MET A 737 -41.73 -6.26 22.52
C MET A 737 -41.07 -5.01 23.13
N ASP A 738 -41.48 -4.65 24.35
CA ASP A 738 -40.82 -3.60 25.13
C ASP A 738 -39.37 -3.98 25.47
N THR A 739 -38.46 -3.00 25.49
CA THR A 739 -37.03 -3.23 25.83
C THR A 739 -36.75 -3.25 27.34
N LYS A 740 -37.78 -3.12 28.18
CA LYS A 740 -37.65 -3.08 29.65
C LYS A 740 -38.59 -4.09 30.29
N PRO A 741 -38.21 -4.69 31.44
CA PRO A 741 -39.11 -5.54 32.22
C PRO A 741 -40.43 -4.80 32.52
N PRO A 742 -41.59 -5.44 32.37
CA PRO A 742 -41.80 -6.88 32.20
C PRO A 742 -41.84 -7.36 30.72
N TYR A 743 -41.19 -6.68 29.79
CA TYR A 743 -41.02 -7.10 28.38
C TYR A 743 -42.34 -7.42 27.66
N LYS A 744 -43.35 -6.54 27.82
CA LYS A 744 -44.68 -6.76 27.25
C LYS A 744 -44.62 -6.92 25.74
N THR A 745 -45.42 -7.85 25.22
CA THR A 745 -45.51 -8.14 23.79
C THR A 745 -46.87 -7.75 23.21
N LYS A 746 -46.90 -7.46 21.91
CA LYS A 746 -48.13 -7.27 21.13
C LYS A 746 -47.95 -7.77 19.71
N THR A 747 -48.82 -8.66 19.25
CA THR A 747 -48.87 -9.09 17.85
C THR A 747 -49.45 -7.99 16.96
N LEU A 748 -48.76 -7.70 15.86
CA LEU A 748 -49.19 -6.72 14.85
C LEU A 748 -49.90 -7.40 13.67
N VAL A 749 -49.37 -8.53 13.21
CA VAL A 749 -49.96 -9.35 12.14
C VAL A 749 -49.54 -10.81 12.30
N ASP A 750 -50.47 -11.75 12.11
CA ASP A 750 -50.29 -13.20 12.33
C ASP A 750 -50.67 -14.07 11.11
N GLY A 751 -51.08 -13.43 10.01
CA GLY A 751 -51.35 -14.12 8.76
C GLY A 751 -51.61 -13.20 7.57
N TYR A 752 -51.65 -13.80 6.39
CA TYR A 752 -51.99 -13.17 5.13
C TYR A 752 -53.42 -13.48 4.72
N HIS A 753 -54.32 -12.52 4.85
CA HIS A 753 -55.75 -12.64 4.51
C HIS A 753 -56.42 -13.92 5.08
N GLY A 754 -56.14 -14.23 6.35
CA GLY A 754 -56.71 -15.38 7.06
C GLY A 754 -55.94 -16.69 6.88
N ARG A 755 -54.82 -16.69 6.14
CA ARG A 755 -53.88 -17.81 6.08
C ARG A 755 -52.71 -17.53 7.02
N LEU A 756 -52.40 -18.49 7.89
CA LEU A 756 -51.26 -18.36 8.81
C LEU A 756 -49.95 -18.33 8.00
N PHE A 757 -49.01 -17.50 8.45
CA PHE A 757 -47.63 -17.53 7.96
C PHE A 757 -46.98 -18.89 8.24
N ASN A 758 -45.95 -19.24 7.47
CA ASN A 758 -45.22 -20.48 7.63
C ASN A 758 -44.40 -20.45 8.93
N SER A 759 -43.33 -19.67 8.94
CA SER A 759 -42.44 -19.43 10.07
C SER A 759 -41.57 -18.21 9.74
N VAL A 760 -42.16 -17.02 9.88
CA VAL A 760 -41.51 -15.75 9.57
C VAL A 760 -40.08 -15.69 10.12
N ASN A 761 -39.12 -15.25 9.31
CA ASN A 761 -37.71 -15.31 9.70
C ASN A 761 -37.10 -13.94 9.97
N ASP A 762 -36.74 -13.19 8.94
CA ASP A 762 -36.14 -11.87 9.10
C ASP A 762 -37.13 -10.74 8.86
N ILE A 763 -36.77 -9.56 9.38
CA ILE A 763 -37.60 -8.35 9.35
C ILE A 763 -36.75 -7.10 9.19
N VAL A 764 -37.23 -6.14 8.39
CA VAL A 764 -36.69 -4.78 8.29
C VAL A 764 -37.82 -3.76 8.23
N THR A 765 -37.53 -2.52 8.62
CA THR A 765 -38.45 -1.39 8.50
C THR A 765 -37.96 -0.41 7.45
N HIS A 766 -38.88 0.13 6.67
CA HIS A 766 -38.62 1.21 5.71
C HIS A 766 -38.95 2.57 6.35
N THR A 767 -38.35 3.68 5.88
CA THR A 767 -38.60 5.03 6.43
C THR A 767 -40.05 5.50 6.35
N ASP A 768 -40.86 4.92 5.46
CA ASP A 768 -42.32 5.16 5.38
C ASP A 768 -43.11 4.51 6.53
N GLY A 769 -42.45 3.77 7.42
CA GLY A 769 -43.05 3.05 8.55
C GLY A 769 -43.56 1.65 8.21
N SER A 770 -43.43 1.21 6.95
CA SER A 770 -43.81 -0.16 6.57
C SER A 770 -42.78 -1.19 7.00
N ILE A 771 -43.28 -2.37 7.35
CA ILE A 771 -42.53 -3.51 7.87
C ILE A 771 -42.43 -4.55 6.75
N TRP A 772 -41.24 -5.05 6.49
CA TRP A 772 -40.96 -6.03 5.45
C TRP A 772 -40.34 -7.26 6.08
N PHE A 773 -40.76 -8.46 5.68
CA PHE A 773 -40.30 -9.69 6.32
C PHE A 773 -40.37 -10.90 5.39
N THR A 774 -39.55 -11.91 5.67
CA THR A 774 -39.51 -13.20 4.97
C THR A 774 -40.35 -14.25 5.67
N ASP A 775 -40.93 -15.18 4.89
CA ASP A 775 -41.75 -16.29 5.41
C ASP A 775 -41.31 -17.67 4.84
N PRO A 776 -40.15 -18.19 5.27
CA PRO A 776 -39.67 -19.53 4.90
C PRO A 776 -40.35 -20.64 5.73
N THR A 777 -40.02 -21.91 5.45
CA THR A 777 -40.68 -23.10 6.03
C THR A 777 -39.90 -23.82 7.12
N TYR A 778 -38.87 -23.18 7.69
CA TYR A 778 -38.03 -23.76 8.74
C TYR A 778 -38.81 -24.41 9.88
N GLY A 779 -39.87 -23.76 10.37
CA GLY A 779 -40.61 -24.30 11.50
C GLY A 779 -41.30 -25.63 11.21
N PHE A 780 -41.69 -25.87 9.94
CA PHE A 780 -42.22 -27.16 9.52
C PHE A 780 -41.11 -28.20 9.44
N GLU A 781 -39.97 -27.84 8.86
CA GLU A 781 -38.82 -28.74 8.69
C GLU A 781 -38.17 -29.13 10.03
N GLN A 782 -38.19 -28.23 11.00
CA GLN A 782 -37.69 -28.45 12.35
C GLN A 782 -38.77 -29.05 13.29
N ASP A 783 -39.93 -29.40 12.75
CA ASP A 783 -41.06 -30.10 13.39
C ASP A 783 -41.74 -29.34 14.56
N PHE A 784 -41.76 -28.01 14.51
CA PHE A 784 -42.52 -27.19 15.48
C PHE A 784 -43.66 -26.38 14.86
N ARG A 785 -43.87 -26.46 13.54
CA ARG A 785 -45.03 -25.91 12.81
C ARG A 785 -45.73 -26.98 11.98
N GLU A 786 -46.98 -26.72 11.62
CA GLU A 786 -47.73 -27.55 10.68
C GLU A 786 -47.25 -27.36 9.25
N LYS A 787 -47.74 -28.24 8.34
CA LYS A 787 -47.44 -28.13 6.92
C LYS A 787 -47.81 -26.73 6.37
N PRO A 788 -46.88 -26.05 5.68
CA PRO A 788 -47.07 -24.73 5.08
C PRO A 788 -48.32 -24.63 4.22
N LYS A 789 -49.02 -23.49 4.31
CA LYS A 789 -50.22 -23.16 3.49
C LYS A 789 -49.97 -21.96 2.56
N LEU A 790 -48.81 -21.31 2.70
CA LEU A 790 -48.34 -20.21 1.88
C LEU A 790 -47.03 -20.60 1.19
N PRO A 791 -46.73 -20.09 -0.01
CA PRO A 791 -45.41 -20.24 -0.63
C PRO A 791 -44.33 -19.45 0.13
N ASN A 792 -43.07 -19.75 -0.15
CA ASN A 792 -41.92 -19.04 0.41
C ASN A 792 -41.82 -17.66 -0.26
N GLN A 793 -42.14 -16.61 0.51
CA GLN A 793 -42.39 -15.27 -0.03
C GLN A 793 -41.88 -14.18 0.91
N VAL A 794 -41.76 -12.97 0.36
CA VAL A 794 -41.45 -11.75 1.10
C VAL A 794 -42.67 -10.87 1.13
N TYR A 795 -43.01 -10.38 2.31
CA TYR A 795 -44.20 -9.58 2.57
C TYR A 795 -43.83 -8.16 2.97
N ARG A 796 -44.72 -7.21 2.66
CA ARG A 796 -44.75 -5.87 3.22
C ARG A 796 -46.06 -5.69 3.98
N PHE A 797 -45.99 -5.18 5.19
CA PHE A 797 -47.10 -4.83 6.05
C PHE A 797 -47.01 -3.36 6.48
N ASP A 798 -48.10 -2.62 6.33
CA ASP A 798 -48.24 -1.26 6.81
C ASP A 798 -49.11 -1.26 8.08
N PRO A 799 -48.54 -0.96 9.27
CA PRO A 799 -49.27 -1.00 10.52
C PRO A 799 -50.29 0.15 10.67
N GLU A 800 -50.17 1.24 9.91
CA GLU A 800 -51.13 2.35 9.96
C GLU A 800 -52.41 2.00 9.18
N THR A 801 -52.27 1.36 8.02
CA THR A 801 -53.41 1.07 7.13
C THR A 801 -53.92 -0.37 7.26
N GLY A 802 -53.10 -1.27 7.79
CA GLY A 802 -53.35 -2.72 7.78
C GLY A 802 -53.11 -3.38 6.42
N ASP A 803 -52.56 -2.65 5.44
CA ASP A 803 -52.25 -3.19 4.11
C ASP A 803 -51.13 -4.23 4.22
N ILE A 804 -51.40 -5.44 3.75
CA ILE A 804 -50.41 -6.51 3.67
C ILE A 804 -50.38 -7.06 2.25
N ARG A 805 -49.17 -7.26 1.73
CA ARG A 805 -48.96 -7.70 0.35
C ARG A 805 -47.68 -8.51 0.21
N VAL A 806 -47.71 -9.45 -0.73
CA VAL A 806 -46.50 -10.09 -1.24
C VAL A 806 -45.77 -9.08 -2.12
N VAL A 807 -44.46 -8.94 -1.92
CA VAL A 807 -43.60 -8.00 -2.66
C VAL A 807 -42.50 -8.69 -3.47
N ALA A 808 -42.14 -9.92 -3.11
CA ALA A 808 -41.26 -10.77 -3.92
C ALA A 808 -41.54 -12.27 -3.66
N ASP A 809 -41.25 -13.08 -4.67
CA ASP A 809 -41.40 -14.54 -4.67
C ASP A 809 -40.27 -15.21 -5.47
N GLY A 810 -40.35 -16.54 -5.63
CA GLY A 810 -39.38 -17.33 -6.39
C GLY A 810 -38.07 -17.60 -5.66
N PHE A 811 -38.10 -17.63 -4.33
CA PHE A 811 -36.99 -18.05 -3.47
C PHE A 811 -37.17 -19.50 -3.03
N GLY A 812 -36.07 -20.18 -2.76
CA GLY A 812 -36.09 -21.49 -2.11
C GLY A 812 -36.38 -21.33 -0.62
N MET A 813 -35.50 -20.67 0.13
CA MET A 813 -35.71 -20.23 1.51
C MET A 813 -35.33 -18.76 1.66
N PRO A 814 -36.28 -17.81 1.51
CA PRO A 814 -35.97 -16.40 1.71
C PRO A 814 -35.63 -16.18 3.18
N ASN A 815 -34.45 -15.63 3.44
CA ASN A 815 -33.93 -15.43 4.78
C ASN A 815 -33.72 -13.94 5.09
N GLY A 816 -32.48 -13.45 5.11
CA GLY A 816 -32.13 -12.08 5.43
C GLY A 816 -32.67 -11.04 4.45
N LEU A 817 -33.03 -9.86 4.96
CA LEU A 817 -33.34 -8.69 4.12
C LEU A 817 -32.75 -7.38 4.65
N CYS A 818 -32.29 -6.51 3.74
CA CYS A 818 -31.74 -5.20 4.08
C CYS A 818 -31.96 -4.19 2.95
N PHE A 819 -32.33 -2.96 3.28
CA PHE A 819 -32.31 -1.85 2.34
C PHE A 819 -30.89 -1.29 2.17
N SER A 820 -30.58 -0.77 0.98
CA SER A 820 -29.45 0.15 0.79
C SER A 820 -29.65 1.43 1.63
N PRO A 821 -28.59 2.22 1.88
CA PRO A 821 -28.70 3.42 2.73
C PRO A 821 -29.73 4.44 2.26
N ASP A 822 -29.93 4.52 0.94
CA ASP A 822 -30.91 5.39 0.28
C ASP A 822 -32.28 4.73 0.07
N GLU A 823 -32.47 3.51 0.56
CA GLU A 823 -33.67 2.66 0.44
C GLU A 823 -34.14 2.39 -1.00
N GLN A 824 -33.29 2.65 -2.01
CA GLN A 824 -33.62 2.42 -3.41
C GLN A 824 -33.36 0.97 -3.86
N THR A 825 -32.57 0.21 -3.10
CA THR A 825 -32.29 -1.21 -3.36
C THR A 825 -32.67 -2.04 -2.14
N MET A 826 -33.31 -3.19 -2.37
CA MET A 826 -33.54 -4.22 -1.36
C MET A 826 -32.67 -5.43 -1.66
N TYR A 827 -31.87 -5.86 -0.69
CA TYR A 827 -31.11 -7.11 -0.73
C TYR A 827 -31.87 -8.20 0.04
N ILE A 828 -31.95 -9.41 -0.53
CA ILE A 828 -32.63 -10.56 0.06
C ILE A 828 -31.76 -11.80 -0.11
N THR A 829 -31.45 -12.51 0.98
CA THR A 829 -30.67 -13.76 0.92
C THR A 829 -31.57 -14.97 0.71
N ASP A 830 -31.05 -15.97 0.01
CA ASP A 830 -31.70 -17.28 -0.21
C ASP A 830 -30.79 -18.39 0.31
N THR A 831 -31.33 -19.25 1.16
CA THR A 831 -30.58 -20.23 1.96
C THR A 831 -31.05 -21.67 1.72
N ASP A 832 -31.71 -21.92 0.58
CA ASP A 832 -32.25 -23.23 0.20
C ASP A 832 -31.18 -24.35 0.14
N ALA A 833 -29.91 -23.99 -0.06
CA ALA A 833 -28.79 -24.93 -0.09
C ALA A 833 -28.53 -25.68 1.23
N VAL A 834 -29.23 -25.37 2.32
CA VAL A 834 -29.19 -26.17 3.57
C VAL A 834 -29.95 -27.49 3.44
N HIS A 835 -30.82 -27.62 2.44
CA HIS A 835 -31.63 -28.82 2.24
C HIS A 835 -30.92 -30.16 1.99
N PRO A 836 -29.68 -30.26 1.45
CA PRO A 836 -29.05 -31.56 1.20
C PRO A 836 -28.66 -32.33 2.47
N LEU A 837 -28.66 -31.70 3.66
CA LEU A 837 -28.11 -32.31 4.88
C LEU A 837 -29.12 -32.63 5.98
N ALA A 838 -30.38 -32.16 5.89
CA ALA A 838 -31.36 -32.33 6.97
C ALA A 838 -32.52 -33.29 6.69
N SER A 839 -32.72 -33.80 5.46
CA SER A 839 -33.80 -34.76 5.22
C SER A 839 -33.51 -35.78 4.11
N GLU A 840 -33.20 -37.01 4.50
CA GLU A 840 -33.26 -38.21 3.63
C GLU A 840 -34.71 -38.56 3.18
N ILE A 841 -35.69 -37.68 3.34
CA ILE A 841 -37.12 -38.06 3.25
C ILE A 841 -37.91 -37.39 2.11
N PHE A 842 -37.38 -36.43 1.33
CA PHE A 842 -38.18 -35.83 0.26
C PHE A 842 -37.49 -35.70 -1.10
N ASP A 843 -38.06 -36.45 -2.05
CA ASP A 843 -38.00 -36.35 -3.52
C ASP A 843 -36.65 -36.61 -4.24
N PRO A 844 -36.41 -37.85 -4.73
CA PRO A 844 -35.24 -38.19 -5.52
C PRO A 844 -35.24 -37.60 -6.95
N THR A 845 -36.25 -36.81 -7.33
CA THR A 845 -36.29 -36.07 -8.59
C THR A 845 -35.77 -34.63 -8.49
N ARG A 846 -35.55 -34.09 -7.27
CA ARG A 846 -34.74 -32.88 -7.04
C ARG A 846 -33.25 -33.21 -7.14
N ARG A 847 -32.84 -33.62 -8.33
CA ARG A 847 -31.44 -33.87 -8.68
C ARG A 847 -30.78 -32.56 -9.10
N LYS A 848 -29.67 -32.25 -8.43
CA LYS A 848 -28.69 -31.17 -8.61
C LYS A 848 -28.95 -29.96 -7.70
N VAL A 849 -28.10 -29.84 -6.68
CA VAL A 849 -27.75 -28.56 -6.05
C VAL A 849 -27.48 -27.58 -7.19
N ASN A 850 -28.35 -26.59 -7.37
CA ASN A 850 -28.15 -25.54 -8.33
C ASN A 850 -27.09 -24.60 -7.74
N PRO A 851 -25.98 -24.29 -8.44
CA PRO A 851 -24.94 -23.41 -7.92
C PRO A 851 -25.41 -21.99 -7.54
N ASN A 852 -26.67 -21.63 -7.83
CA ASN A 852 -27.33 -20.39 -7.42
C ASN A 852 -27.96 -20.42 -5.99
N GLU A 853 -27.84 -21.53 -5.25
CA GLU A 853 -28.57 -21.76 -3.98
C GLU A 853 -27.92 -21.17 -2.71
N ASN A 854 -26.75 -20.50 -2.84
CA ASN A 854 -26.07 -19.70 -1.79
C ASN A 854 -26.02 -18.20 -2.15
N ALA A 855 -26.98 -17.72 -2.95
CA ALA A 855 -26.95 -16.38 -3.52
C ALA A 855 -27.82 -15.39 -2.74
N SER A 856 -27.34 -14.15 -2.68
CA SER A 856 -28.12 -12.98 -2.32
C SER A 856 -28.61 -12.28 -3.60
N TYR A 857 -29.82 -11.74 -3.57
CA TYR A 857 -30.45 -11.06 -4.69
C TYR A 857 -30.68 -9.59 -4.37
N ALA A 858 -30.52 -8.71 -5.36
CA ALA A 858 -30.89 -7.31 -5.27
C ALA A 858 -32.15 -7.02 -6.09
N PHE A 859 -32.95 -6.07 -5.61
CA PHE A 859 -34.16 -5.58 -6.24
C PHE A 859 -34.20 -4.06 -6.18
N ASP A 860 -34.71 -3.42 -7.23
CA ASP A 860 -34.99 -2.00 -7.18
C ASP A 860 -36.31 -1.76 -6.44
N VAL A 861 -36.30 -0.81 -5.51
CA VAL A 861 -37.47 -0.37 -4.75
C VAL A 861 -38.11 0.79 -5.49
N ILE A 862 -39.28 0.55 -6.07
CA ILE A 862 -39.98 1.57 -6.86
C ILE A 862 -41.36 1.86 -6.28
N LYS A 863 -41.81 3.11 -6.39
CA LYS A 863 -43.17 3.47 -5.99
C LYS A 863 -44.10 3.49 -7.20
N ARG A 864 -45.17 2.68 -7.16
CA ARG A 864 -46.25 2.71 -8.17
C ARG A 864 -47.59 2.77 -7.46
N HIS A 865 -48.51 3.59 -7.97
CA HIS A 865 -49.86 3.74 -7.41
C HIS A 865 -49.89 3.97 -5.88
N GLY A 866 -48.88 4.67 -5.33
CA GLY A 866 -48.81 4.97 -3.90
C GLY A 866 -48.13 3.92 -3.01
N SER A 867 -47.74 2.75 -3.55
CA SER A 867 -47.10 1.65 -2.79
C SER A 867 -45.72 1.27 -3.33
N HIS A 868 -44.85 0.74 -2.46
CA HIS A 868 -43.47 0.33 -2.79
C HIS A 868 -43.36 -1.12 -3.28
N PHE A 869 -42.91 -1.33 -4.52
CA PHE A 869 -42.72 -2.61 -5.19
C PHE A 869 -41.23 -2.95 -5.32
N LEU A 870 -40.93 -4.25 -5.34
CA LEU A 870 -39.62 -4.76 -5.74
C LEU A 870 -39.65 -5.14 -7.22
N THR A 871 -38.65 -4.72 -7.98
CA THR A 871 -38.50 -5.06 -9.39
C THR A 871 -37.04 -5.36 -9.74
N ASN A 872 -36.78 -5.75 -10.99
CA ASN A 872 -35.42 -6.00 -11.51
C ASN A 872 -34.57 -6.92 -10.62
N ARG A 873 -35.14 -8.08 -10.25
CA ARG A 873 -34.42 -9.13 -9.52
C ARG A 873 -33.13 -9.46 -10.26
N ARG A 874 -32.01 -9.37 -9.55
CA ARG A 874 -30.69 -9.72 -10.06
C ARG A 874 -29.90 -10.44 -8.98
N VAL A 875 -29.03 -11.36 -9.38
CA VAL A 875 -28.02 -11.90 -8.47
C VAL A 875 -27.13 -10.74 -8.04
N PHE A 876 -26.97 -10.59 -6.73
CA PHE A 876 -26.07 -9.60 -6.15
C PHE A 876 -24.72 -10.22 -5.85
N ALA A 877 -24.70 -11.24 -5.00
CA ALA A 877 -23.48 -11.91 -4.55
C ALA A 877 -23.77 -13.37 -4.20
N MET A 878 -22.74 -14.20 -4.15
CA MET A 878 -22.81 -15.58 -3.69
C MET A 878 -21.84 -15.76 -2.52
N ALA A 879 -22.29 -16.43 -1.44
CA ALA A 879 -21.39 -16.88 -0.39
C ALA A 879 -20.58 -18.07 -0.91
N ASP A 880 -19.26 -18.00 -0.78
CA ASP A 880 -18.33 -19.05 -1.17
C ASP A 880 -18.16 -20.12 -0.08
N THR A 881 -18.44 -19.79 1.18
CA THR A 881 -18.49 -20.74 2.30
C THR A 881 -19.89 -20.79 2.92
N TRP A 882 -20.58 -21.93 2.75
CA TRP A 882 -21.93 -22.16 3.29
C TRP A 882 -22.95 -21.12 2.76
N ILE A 883 -23.99 -20.77 3.52
CA ILE A 883 -25.07 -19.87 3.08
C ILE A 883 -24.87 -18.43 3.58
N PRO A 884 -25.39 -17.41 2.85
CA PRO A 884 -25.50 -16.05 3.36
C PRO A 884 -26.75 -15.91 4.24
N ASP A 885 -26.54 -15.74 5.54
CA ASP A 885 -27.57 -15.40 6.51
C ASP A 885 -27.54 -13.88 6.82
N GLY A 886 -28.18 -13.44 7.92
CA GLY A 886 -28.19 -12.09 8.47
C GLY A 886 -27.46 -11.03 7.65
N ILE A 887 -28.20 -10.20 6.91
CA ILE A 887 -27.65 -9.23 5.96
C ILE A 887 -27.86 -7.79 6.43
N LYS A 888 -26.84 -6.93 6.32
CA LYS A 888 -26.87 -5.51 6.73
C LYS A 888 -26.06 -4.64 5.77
N CYS A 889 -26.36 -3.33 5.69
CA CYS A 889 -25.59 -2.35 4.94
C CYS A 889 -24.95 -1.30 5.86
N ASP A 890 -23.75 -0.83 5.51
CA ASP A 890 -23.16 0.39 6.08
C ASP A 890 -23.59 1.65 5.31
N LEU A 891 -23.26 2.83 5.83
CA LEU A 891 -23.61 4.12 5.21
C LEU A 891 -22.92 4.37 3.85
N GLN A 892 -21.86 3.64 3.54
CA GLN A 892 -21.13 3.72 2.27
C GLN A 892 -21.75 2.80 1.20
N GLY A 893 -22.72 1.96 1.59
CA GLY A 893 -23.41 1.04 0.70
C GLY A 893 -22.72 -0.32 0.56
N ASN A 894 -21.73 -0.63 1.41
CA ASN A 894 -21.22 -1.99 1.50
C ASN A 894 -22.25 -2.89 2.19
N VAL A 895 -22.37 -4.11 1.70
CA VAL A 895 -23.33 -5.13 2.11
C VAL A 895 -22.58 -6.24 2.84
N TYR A 896 -23.03 -6.58 4.03
CA TYR A 896 -22.40 -7.54 4.94
C TYR A 896 -23.38 -8.70 5.15
N SER A 897 -22.90 -9.94 5.15
CA SER A 897 -23.71 -11.14 5.46
C SER A 897 -22.94 -12.10 6.36
N GLY A 898 -23.64 -12.71 7.33
CA GLY A 898 -23.09 -13.83 8.10
C GLY A 898 -22.97 -15.06 7.21
N CYS A 899 -21.80 -15.68 7.16
CA CYS A 899 -21.49 -16.84 6.33
C CYS A 899 -20.77 -17.92 7.16
N GLY A 900 -20.56 -19.09 6.57
CA GLY A 900 -20.01 -20.25 7.28
C GLY A 900 -18.58 -20.06 7.83
N ASP A 901 -17.83 -19.09 7.32
CA ASP A 901 -16.46 -18.75 7.71
C ASP A 901 -16.35 -17.43 8.51
N GLY A 902 -17.42 -16.65 8.60
CA GLY A 902 -17.39 -15.35 9.27
C GLY A 902 -18.38 -14.35 8.68
N VAL A 903 -18.07 -13.06 8.76
CA VAL A 903 -18.88 -12.01 8.12
C VAL A 903 -18.25 -11.61 6.80
N ASN A 904 -18.95 -11.86 5.70
CA ASN A 904 -18.50 -11.52 4.36
C ASN A 904 -19.01 -10.14 3.96
N VAL A 905 -18.17 -9.37 3.28
CA VAL A 905 -18.44 -7.96 2.95
C VAL A 905 -18.25 -7.74 1.46
N TRP A 906 -19.29 -7.24 0.80
CA TRP A 906 -19.33 -6.88 -0.61
C TRP A 906 -19.57 -5.39 -0.77
N ASN A 907 -19.04 -4.78 -1.83
CA ASN A 907 -19.44 -3.43 -2.21
C ASN A 907 -20.86 -3.41 -2.81
N ALA A 908 -21.43 -2.23 -3.04
CA ALA A 908 -22.76 -2.07 -3.62
C ALA A 908 -22.96 -2.73 -5.00
N GLY A 909 -21.86 -3.04 -5.70
CA GLY A 909 -21.86 -3.76 -6.98
C GLY A 909 -21.87 -5.29 -6.86
N GLY A 910 -21.76 -5.85 -5.65
CA GLY A 910 -21.76 -7.29 -5.40
C GLY A 910 -20.37 -7.94 -5.49
N ARG A 911 -19.29 -7.14 -5.55
CA ARG A 911 -17.92 -7.64 -5.51
C ARG A 911 -17.50 -7.85 -4.06
N LEU A 912 -17.00 -9.05 -3.72
CA LEU A 912 -16.48 -9.35 -2.38
C LEU A 912 -15.23 -8.51 -2.14
N ILE A 913 -15.25 -7.67 -1.11
CA ILE A 913 -14.15 -6.80 -0.75
C ILE A 913 -13.35 -7.34 0.46
N GLY A 914 -13.99 -8.11 1.34
CA GLY A 914 -13.35 -8.63 2.54
C GLY A 914 -14.19 -9.61 3.34
N LYS A 915 -13.56 -10.22 4.35
CA LYS A 915 -14.23 -11.06 5.34
C LYS A 915 -13.67 -10.83 6.74
N ILE A 916 -14.54 -10.87 7.75
CA ILE A 916 -14.18 -10.99 9.17
C ILE A 916 -14.26 -12.47 9.53
N MET A 917 -13.12 -13.16 9.54
CA MET A 917 -13.01 -14.60 9.70
C MET A 917 -13.16 -14.99 11.17
N ILE A 918 -14.10 -15.89 11.46
CA ILE A 918 -14.41 -16.35 12.82
C ILE A 918 -14.23 -17.87 12.88
N PRO A 919 -13.46 -18.41 13.84
CA PRO A 919 -13.20 -19.86 13.98
C PRO A 919 -14.42 -20.80 14.08
N SER A 920 -15.63 -20.27 14.19
CA SER A 920 -16.86 -21.06 14.24
C SER A 920 -17.94 -20.53 13.27
N GLY A 921 -17.53 -19.70 12.31
CA GLY A 921 -18.42 -19.00 11.37
C GLY A 921 -19.24 -17.89 12.02
N SER A 922 -20.16 -17.32 11.26
CA SER A 922 -21.14 -16.35 11.74
C SER A 922 -22.55 -16.85 11.42
N ALA A 923 -23.37 -17.04 12.46
CA ALA A 923 -24.80 -17.30 12.28
C ALA A 923 -25.54 -16.00 11.92
N ASN A 924 -25.26 -14.89 12.62
CA ASN A 924 -25.80 -13.56 12.31
C ASN A 924 -24.91 -12.47 12.94
N PHE A 925 -25.10 -11.20 12.58
CA PHE A 925 -24.38 -10.08 13.17
C PHE A 925 -25.21 -8.77 13.16
N CYS A 926 -24.81 -7.80 13.98
CA CYS A 926 -25.33 -6.44 13.90
C CYS A 926 -24.24 -5.39 14.11
N PHE A 927 -24.43 -4.22 13.49
CA PHE A 927 -23.69 -3.01 13.86
C PHE A 927 -24.11 -2.54 15.26
N MET A 928 -23.14 -2.07 16.04
CA MET A 928 -23.36 -1.46 17.34
C MET A 928 -23.05 0.04 17.30
N ARG A 929 -22.06 0.48 18.08
CA ARG A 929 -21.50 1.84 17.98
C ARG A 929 -20.75 1.99 16.65
N PRO A 930 -20.51 3.22 16.17
CA PRO A 930 -19.58 3.43 15.06
C PRO A 930 -18.28 2.66 15.30
N GLY A 931 -17.82 1.93 14.28
CA GLY A 931 -16.64 1.08 14.38
C GLY A 931 -16.82 -0.24 15.13
N GLU A 932 -18.04 -0.66 15.50
CA GLU A 932 -18.24 -1.93 16.21
C GLU A 932 -19.30 -2.84 15.55
N ILE A 933 -18.96 -4.11 15.38
CA ILE A 933 -19.85 -5.18 14.93
C ILE A 933 -19.92 -6.28 16.00
N LEU A 934 -21.13 -6.68 16.40
CA LEU A 934 -21.33 -7.88 17.22
C LEU A 934 -21.68 -9.05 16.32
N ILE A 935 -20.99 -10.17 16.49
CA ILE A 935 -21.12 -11.38 15.66
C ILE A 935 -21.57 -12.54 16.55
N LEU A 936 -22.63 -13.23 16.13
CA LEU A 936 -23.17 -14.42 16.78
C LEU A 936 -22.58 -15.67 16.10
N SER A 937 -21.97 -16.55 16.89
CA SER A 937 -21.24 -17.71 16.40
C SER A 937 -21.65 -18.97 17.18
N GLU A 938 -22.96 -19.18 17.29
CA GLU A 938 -23.65 -20.26 17.99
C GLU A 938 -23.35 -20.31 19.50
N GLU A 939 -22.17 -20.79 19.88
CA GLU A 939 -21.73 -20.97 21.28
C GLU A 939 -20.95 -19.76 21.83
N LYS A 940 -20.62 -18.80 20.97
CA LYS A 940 -19.85 -17.61 21.31
C LYS A 940 -20.48 -16.35 20.73
N VAL A 941 -20.25 -15.23 21.41
CA VAL A 941 -20.48 -13.89 20.89
C VAL A 941 -19.14 -13.20 20.73
N TRP A 942 -18.91 -12.63 19.56
CA TRP A 942 -17.70 -11.89 19.23
C TRP A 942 -18.02 -10.40 19.07
N VAL A 943 -17.06 -9.56 19.38
CA VAL A 943 -17.09 -8.14 19.05
C VAL A 943 -15.91 -7.84 18.15
N ALA A 944 -16.20 -7.42 16.93
CA ALA A 944 -15.23 -6.88 16.00
C ALA A 944 -15.21 -5.36 16.12
N LYS A 945 -14.04 -4.78 16.37
CA LYS A 945 -13.78 -3.34 16.22
C LYS A 945 -13.16 -3.12 14.85
N ILE A 946 -13.72 -2.17 14.13
CA ILE A 946 -13.39 -1.79 12.75
C ILE A 946 -13.27 -0.26 12.68
N SER A 947 -13.21 0.32 11.48
CA SER A 947 -13.07 1.78 11.29
C SER A 947 -14.19 2.55 11.99
N ASP A 948 -13.85 3.55 12.81
CA ASP A 948 -14.81 4.43 13.50
C ASP A 948 -15.75 5.16 12.52
N GLY A 949 -15.36 5.27 11.24
CA GLY A 949 -16.19 5.83 10.17
C GLY A 949 -17.29 4.90 9.64
N VAL A 950 -17.24 3.61 10.00
CA VAL A 950 -18.25 2.62 9.58
C VAL A 950 -19.40 2.63 10.57
N GLN A 951 -20.60 2.82 10.04
CA GLN A 951 -21.83 2.76 10.78
C GLN A 951 -22.90 2.04 9.96
N GLY A 952 -23.71 1.20 10.62
CA GLY A 952 -24.85 0.55 9.98
C GLY A 952 -25.92 1.55 9.55
N ALA A 953 -26.34 1.49 8.28
CA ALA A 953 -27.29 2.44 7.70
C ALA A 953 -28.63 2.47 8.44
N LEU A 954 -29.06 1.31 8.94
CA LEU A 954 -30.31 1.18 9.67
C LEU A 954 -30.33 1.95 11.00
N LEU A 955 -29.20 2.02 11.71
CA LEU A 955 -29.12 2.74 12.98
C LEU A 955 -29.24 4.26 12.79
N HIS A 956 -28.71 4.77 11.67
CA HIS A 956 -28.79 6.19 11.30
C HIS A 956 -30.21 6.61 10.93
N ASN A 957 -30.89 5.83 10.07
CA ASN A 957 -32.21 6.19 9.55
C ASN A 957 -33.32 6.16 10.62
N LEU A 958 -33.11 5.48 11.74
CA LEU A 958 -34.01 5.50 12.91
C LEU A 958 -33.77 6.68 13.87
N GLY A 959 -32.85 7.60 13.56
CA GLY A 959 -32.57 8.79 14.36
C GLY A 959 -31.89 8.50 15.70
N ILE A 960 -31.23 7.35 15.84
CA ILE A 960 -30.55 6.96 17.06
C ILE A 960 -29.13 7.58 17.05
N GLU A 961 -28.98 8.78 17.62
CA GLU A 961 -27.68 9.43 17.81
C GLU A 961 -26.81 8.63 18.81
N VAL A 962 -25.87 7.84 18.32
CA VAL A 962 -24.84 7.20 19.15
C VAL A 962 -23.75 8.23 19.45
N LYS A 963 -23.92 9.03 20.51
CA LYS A 963 -22.84 9.93 20.97
C LYS A 963 -21.78 9.13 21.71
N PRO A 964 -20.49 9.29 21.41
CA PRO A 964 -19.44 8.78 22.28
C PRO A 964 -19.61 9.43 23.65
N LYS A 965 -19.81 8.63 24.70
CA LYS A 965 -19.67 9.13 26.07
C LYS A 965 -18.20 9.50 26.25
N MET A 966 -17.95 10.79 26.46
CA MET A 966 -16.65 11.30 26.95
C MET A 966 -16.25 10.64 28.25
#